data_AF-A0A497FWW4-F1
#
_entry.id   AF-A0A497FWW4-F1
#
_cell.length_a   1.000
_cell.length_b   1.000
_cell.length_c   1.000
_cell.angle_alpha   90.00
_cell.angle_beta   90.00
_cell.angle_gamma   90.00
#
_symmetry.space_group_name_H-M   'P 1'
#
loop_
_entity.id
_entity.type
_entity.pdbx_description
1 polymer ?
#
loop_
_entity_poly.entity_id
_entity_poly.type
_entity_poly.pdbx_seq_one_letter_code
_entity_poly.pdbx_strand_id
1 'polypeptide(L)'
;MEITKVFEALSNEIRLKIIQVLYDEGELSYGELMERVGLPVSKSGKFGYHLSKLVSEKIVEIVKNTGKYKLSNYGMKIYELIRDFKEAYMSMRDEEILVYTSRHTLEYFDRNKIISSLVKETGLRKSLARDIAIYVEEKLKNANLRYVSTNLIRELVIAALFEKGYENYIKLYSRYGLPVYDVGEMFKKYDLEKPFSPNVLLKTLGESIIEAYMLSQLMPPSTLVAHLNGYIHLANSNRWFLGVEDIRHDLIPCFSKRENFMGLKNAPEVLICINRSLRDALFSIFLTVKNFQGFIFNSQTIENFNYLLAPFIHKLSKDNIINEFKYFVKLLNIDNLNYKFHVPTALSCAFSTPEEYENIKLRLGGLGNIYLSDYEEEAFITVKYLLEALSACKKESLVKSPVIILRINSKVLSDEDLLMHIYNALKARVPLIIKKDEKNVTVSAEGLALPKPEDVPVLPAYGVLSTIAVNLPLIAVESMSEDNFYDKLYELVDAIFVAFNTKNTFMSSISLERRYKPLTEYIFDDMHYFQWENSYYTISLTGVFFTAKIISGSKDTHEMLNLAQKIAVNCIKIFRESASRESYNIEFSFMCGDRNYVRVLSILERALKGKASEMKLFFSPLYLVPPSIAESLEHYIKLHEFNGFKELRGVINVKVDPVCFSFEDFKRAVKLALKYTRPLSFSLDYTYCNKCKTILDGFHHMCPHCLSIIPREARFSKVFTVYEQITAIPEFYITEYLSRKNIYFSS
;
A
#
# COMPACT_ATOMS: atom_id res chain seq x y z
N MET A 1 -12.90 -62.27 -53.23
CA MET A 1 -11.93 -61.18 -53.42
C MET A 1 -11.57 -60.68 -52.04
N GLU A 2 -10.30 -60.77 -51.65
CA GLU A 2 -9.88 -60.45 -50.28
C GLU A 2 -9.81 -58.93 -50.11
N ILE A 3 -10.54 -58.41 -49.11
CA ILE A 3 -10.58 -56.97 -48.80
C ILE A 3 -9.19 -56.40 -48.49
N THR A 4 -8.29 -57.25 -47.98
CA THR A 4 -6.89 -56.92 -47.73
C THR A 4 -6.13 -56.52 -49.00
N LYS A 5 -6.40 -57.17 -50.14
CA LYS A 5 -5.78 -56.81 -51.43
C LYS A 5 -6.20 -55.44 -51.94
N VAL A 6 -7.43 -55.03 -51.61
CA VAL A 6 -7.97 -53.71 -51.94
C VAL A 6 -7.26 -52.64 -51.11
N PHE A 7 -7.11 -52.86 -49.80
CA PHE A 7 -6.32 -51.95 -48.96
C PHE A 7 -4.85 -51.87 -49.38
N GLU A 8 -4.23 -52.99 -49.79
CA GLU A 8 -2.87 -52.99 -50.34
C GLU A 8 -2.74 -52.29 -51.71
N ALA A 9 -3.81 -52.30 -52.51
CA ALA A 9 -3.87 -51.52 -53.73
C ALA A 9 -3.97 -50.02 -53.41
N LEU A 10 -4.76 -49.64 -52.41
CA LEU A 10 -5.02 -48.25 -52.02
C LEU A 10 -3.94 -47.61 -51.14
N SER A 11 -3.06 -48.39 -50.51
CA SER A 11 -2.02 -47.90 -49.58
C SER A 11 -0.91 -47.06 -50.24
N ASN A 12 -1.00 -46.76 -51.53
CA ASN A 12 0.00 -46.00 -52.27
C ASN A 12 -0.58 -44.70 -52.84
N GLU A 13 0.10 -43.58 -52.58
CA GLU A 13 -0.36 -42.24 -52.97
C GLU A 13 -0.57 -42.05 -54.49
N ILE A 14 0.27 -42.67 -55.33
CA ILE A 14 0.13 -42.56 -56.79
C ILE A 14 -1.15 -43.23 -57.26
N ARG A 15 -1.51 -44.37 -56.66
CA ARG A 15 -2.72 -45.11 -57.02
C ARG A 15 -3.99 -44.40 -56.54
N LEU A 16 -3.96 -43.77 -55.36
CA LEU A 16 -5.07 -42.93 -54.90
C LEU A 16 -5.29 -41.72 -55.82
N LYS A 17 -4.21 -41.07 -56.28
CA LYS A 17 -4.30 -39.98 -57.27
C LYS A 17 -4.85 -40.46 -58.61
N ILE A 18 -4.42 -41.63 -59.10
CA ILE A 18 -4.98 -42.23 -60.33
C ILE A 18 -6.50 -42.41 -60.19
N ILE A 19 -6.95 -42.98 -59.07
CA ILE A 19 -8.37 -43.22 -58.80
C ILE A 19 -9.13 -41.89 -58.73
N GLN A 20 -8.60 -40.90 -58.01
CA GLN A 20 -9.19 -39.55 -57.93
C GLN A 20 -9.37 -38.91 -59.30
N VAL A 21 -8.32 -38.88 -60.12
CA VAL A 21 -8.37 -38.26 -61.46
C VAL A 21 -9.39 -38.97 -62.35
N LEU A 22 -9.45 -40.31 -62.33
CA LEU A 22 -10.44 -41.06 -63.09
C LEU A 22 -11.88 -40.88 -62.56
N TYR A 23 -12.05 -40.60 -61.27
CA TYR A 23 -13.35 -40.25 -60.70
C TYR A 23 -13.80 -38.87 -61.17
N ASP A 24 -12.90 -37.88 -61.13
CA ASP A 24 -13.20 -36.49 -61.45
C ASP A 24 -13.40 -36.25 -62.96
N GLU A 25 -12.65 -36.96 -63.80
CA GLU A 25 -12.58 -36.68 -65.25
C GLU A 25 -13.09 -37.81 -66.14
N GLY A 26 -13.42 -38.98 -65.58
CA GLY A 26 -13.94 -40.12 -66.32
C GLY A 26 -12.87 -40.89 -67.09
N GLU A 27 -13.13 -41.19 -68.38
CA GLU A 27 -12.28 -42.09 -69.18
C GLU A 27 -11.06 -41.38 -69.78
N LEU A 28 -9.84 -41.80 -69.38
CA LEU A 28 -8.58 -41.18 -69.82
C LEU A 28 -7.63 -42.21 -70.46
N SER A 29 -6.89 -41.79 -71.47
CA SER A 29 -5.80 -42.58 -72.03
C SER A 29 -4.61 -42.64 -71.06
N TYR A 30 -3.68 -43.58 -71.30
CA TYR A 30 -2.50 -43.74 -70.47
C TYR A 30 -1.67 -42.45 -70.34
N GLY A 31 -1.49 -41.72 -71.44
CA GLY A 31 -0.73 -40.47 -71.48
C GLY A 31 -1.42 -39.34 -70.73
N GLU A 32 -2.72 -39.14 -70.97
CA GLU A 32 -3.54 -38.12 -70.29
C GLU A 32 -3.56 -38.37 -68.77
N LEU A 33 -3.74 -39.63 -68.36
CA LEU A 33 -3.79 -39.98 -66.94
C LEU A 33 -2.44 -39.80 -66.25
N MET A 34 -1.33 -40.12 -66.93
CA MET A 34 0.01 -39.92 -66.40
C MET A 34 0.34 -38.43 -66.21
N GLU A 35 -0.08 -37.60 -67.17
CA GLU A 35 0.06 -36.15 -67.11
C GLU A 35 -0.71 -35.56 -65.92
N ARG A 36 -1.99 -35.92 -65.74
CA ARG A 36 -2.84 -35.40 -64.65
C ARG A 36 -2.42 -35.84 -63.26
N VAL A 37 -1.85 -37.03 -63.14
CA VAL A 37 -1.25 -37.50 -61.87
C VAL A 37 0.06 -36.76 -61.55
N GLY A 38 0.64 -36.04 -62.52
CA GLY A 38 1.80 -35.17 -62.34
C GLY A 38 3.13 -35.92 -62.29
N LEU A 39 3.24 -37.07 -62.97
CA LEU A 39 4.48 -37.85 -63.03
C LEU A 39 5.28 -37.54 -64.30
N PRO A 40 6.60 -37.29 -64.21
CA PRO A 40 7.42 -37.02 -65.38
C PRO A 40 7.51 -38.25 -66.28
N VAL A 41 7.62 -38.06 -67.60
CA VAL A 41 7.69 -39.12 -68.62
C VAL A 41 8.78 -40.16 -68.32
N SER A 42 9.89 -39.74 -67.69
CA SER A 42 10.98 -40.62 -67.24
C SER A 42 10.56 -41.69 -66.21
N LYS A 43 9.39 -41.54 -65.57
CA LYS A 43 8.82 -42.50 -64.60
C LYS A 43 7.63 -43.28 -65.16
N SER A 44 7.49 -43.36 -66.50
CA SER A 44 6.37 -44.07 -67.15
C SER A 44 6.25 -45.53 -66.72
N GLY A 45 7.37 -46.27 -66.61
CA GLY A 45 7.33 -47.66 -66.15
C GLY A 45 6.79 -47.82 -64.71
N LYS A 46 7.08 -46.85 -63.83
CA LYS A 46 6.55 -46.84 -62.45
C LYS A 46 5.06 -46.54 -62.44
N PHE A 47 4.61 -45.57 -63.23
CA PHE A 47 3.18 -45.27 -63.39
C PHE A 47 2.40 -46.48 -63.94
N GLY A 48 2.93 -47.13 -64.98
CA GLY A 48 2.36 -48.34 -65.56
C GLY A 48 2.22 -49.48 -64.55
N TYR A 49 3.22 -49.69 -63.67
CA TYR A 49 3.12 -50.66 -62.57
C TYR A 49 1.99 -50.35 -61.58
N HIS A 50 1.80 -49.07 -61.23
CA HIS A 50 0.72 -48.67 -60.33
C HIS A 50 -0.66 -48.83 -60.97
N LEU A 51 -0.79 -48.44 -62.25
CA LEU A 51 -2.03 -48.56 -63.01
C LEU A 51 -2.39 -50.03 -63.29
N SER A 52 -1.41 -50.87 -63.64
CA SER A 52 -1.63 -52.30 -63.87
C SER A 52 -2.11 -53.00 -62.60
N LYS A 53 -1.59 -52.61 -61.42
CA LYS A 53 -2.06 -53.15 -60.14
C LYS A 53 -3.51 -52.72 -59.83
N LEU A 54 -3.92 -51.51 -60.19
CA LEU A 54 -5.31 -51.08 -60.05
C LEU A 54 -6.26 -51.82 -61.00
N VAL A 55 -5.78 -52.15 -62.21
CA VAL A 55 -6.51 -52.95 -63.19
C VAL A 55 -6.61 -54.42 -62.75
N SER A 56 -5.54 -55.02 -62.25
CA SER A 56 -5.54 -56.41 -61.78
C SER A 56 -6.49 -56.63 -60.60
N GLU A 57 -6.62 -55.62 -59.72
CA GLU A 57 -7.55 -55.64 -58.59
C GLU A 57 -8.96 -55.13 -58.95
N LYS A 58 -9.25 -54.92 -60.25
CA LYS A 58 -10.56 -54.50 -60.78
C LYS A 58 -11.09 -53.16 -60.23
N ILE A 59 -10.22 -52.31 -59.72
CA ILE A 59 -10.56 -50.94 -59.27
C ILE A 59 -10.66 -50.02 -60.50
N VAL A 60 -9.77 -50.22 -61.46
CA VAL A 60 -9.75 -49.54 -62.77
C VAL A 60 -10.03 -50.59 -63.85
N GLU A 61 -10.76 -50.21 -64.91
CA GLU A 61 -11.00 -51.05 -66.07
C GLU A 61 -10.62 -50.35 -67.38
N ILE A 62 -10.35 -51.14 -68.42
CA ILE A 62 -9.99 -50.66 -69.75
C ILE A 62 -11.22 -50.79 -70.65
N VAL A 63 -11.61 -49.69 -71.28
CA VAL A 63 -12.77 -49.61 -72.16
C VAL A 63 -12.45 -50.26 -73.50
N LYS A 64 -13.17 -51.33 -73.85
CA LYS A 64 -12.87 -52.18 -75.02
C LYS A 64 -12.81 -51.43 -76.35
N ASN A 65 -13.60 -50.36 -76.50
CA ASN A 65 -13.72 -49.63 -77.76
C ASN A 65 -12.68 -48.50 -77.92
N THR A 66 -12.17 -47.96 -76.81
CA THR A 66 -11.30 -46.76 -76.83
C THR A 66 -9.90 -47.01 -76.28
N GLY A 67 -9.69 -48.14 -75.59
CA GLY A 67 -8.44 -48.43 -74.89
C GLY A 67 -8.13 -47.50 -73.72
N LYS A 68 -9.08 -46.63 -73.34
CA LYS A 68 -8.97 -45.70 -72.22
C LYS A 68 -9.26 -46.40 -70.89
N TYR A 69 -8.68 -45.88 -69.82
CA TYR A 69 -8.87 -46.33 -68.44
C TYR A 69 -10.01 -45.57 -67.79
N LYS A 70 -10.82 -46.25 -66.99
CA LYS A 70 -11.86 -45.63 -66.15
C LYS A 70 -12.01 -46.37 -64.84
N LEU A 71 -12.64 -45.74 -63.85
CA LEU A 71 -13.05 -46.46 -62.66
C LEU A 71 -14.14 -47.47 -62.99
N SER A 72 -14.00 -48.68 -62.44
CA SER A 72 -15.10 -49.63 -62.42
C SER A 72 -16.18 -49.16 -61.45
N ASN A 73 -17.38 -49.73 -61.53
CA ASN A 73 -18.44 -49.47 -60.53
C ASN A 73 -17.99 -49.75 -59.09
N TYR A 74 -17.06 -50.69 -58.92
CA TYR A 74 -16.45 -51.01 -57.64
C TYR A 74 -15.42 -49.96 -57.21
N GLY A 75 -14.58 -49.50 -58.15
CA GLY A 75 -13.63 -48.41 -57.91
C GLY A 75 -14.29 -47.08 -57.56
N MET A 76 -15.44 -46.76 -58.16
CA MET A 76 -16.23 -45.59 -57.79
C MET A 76 -16.71 -45.64 -56.33
N LYS A 77 -17.35 -46.74 -55.92
CA LYS A 77 -17.81 -46.92 -54.53
C LYS A 77 -16.67 -46.87 -53.52
N ILE A 78 -15.51 -47.43 -53.86
CA ILE A 78 -14.30 -47.36 -53.01
C ILE A 78 -13.87 -45.90 -52.83
N TYR A 79 -13.82 -45.12 -53.91
CA TYR A 79 -13.38 -43.74 -53.83
C TYR A 79 -14.37 -42.85 -53.07
N GLU A 80 -15.67 -43.05 -53.26
CA GLU A 80 -16.72 -42.38 -52.47
C GLU A 80 -16.53 -42.64 -50.97
N LEU A 81 -16.33 -43.90 -50.56
CA LEU A 81 -16.05 -44.27 -49.17
C LEU A 81 -14.77 -43.59 -48.63
N ILE A 82 -13.71 -43.51 -49.43
CA ILE A 82 -12.46 -42.83 -49.04
C ILE A 82 -12.70 -41.33 -48.87
N ARG A 83 -13.45 -40.70 -49.78
CA ARG A 83 -13.79 -39.28 -49.72
C ARG A 83 -14.61 -38.98 -48.48
N ASP A 84 -15.67 -39.75 -48.23
CA ASP A 84 -16.55 -39.57 -47.07
C ASP A 84 -15.78 -39.77 -45.76
N PHE A 85 -14.88 -40.76 -45.70
CA PHE A 85 -14.00 -40.95 -44.55
C PHE A 85 -13.02 -39.77 -44.38
N LYS A 86 -12.46 -39.25 -45.46
CA LYS A 86 -11.55 -38.10 -45.42
C LYS A 86 -12.27 -36.83 -44.97
N GLU A 87 -13.49 -36.60 -45.44
CA GLU A 87 -14.35 -35.48 -45.02
C GLU A 87 -14.74 -35.61 -43.53
N ALA A 88 -15.13 -36.82 -43.08
CA ALA A 88 -15.41 -37.09 -41.67
C ALA A 88 -14.18 -36.95 -40.76
N TYR A 89 -12.99 -37.35 -41.24
CA TYR A 89 -11.74 -37.19 -40.50
C TYR A 89 -11.27 -35.72 -40.44
N MET A 90 -11.49 -34.95 -41.51
CA MET A 90 -11.16 -33.52 -41.55
C MET A 90 -12.12 -32.69 -40.68
N SER A 91 -13.42 -33.02 -40.66
CA SER A 91 -14.39 -32.34 -39.77
C SER A 91 -14.11 -32.59 -38.29
N MET A 92 -13.55 -33.74 -37.91
CA MET A 92 -13.07 -34.00 -36.53
C MET A 92 -11.86 -33.16 -36.12
N ARG A 93 -11.09 -32.61 -37.07
CA ARG A 93 -9.87 -31.82 -36.81
C ARG A 93 -10.10 -30.31 -36.74
N ASP A 94 -11.15 -29.79 -37.37
CA ASP A 94 -11.48 -28.36 -37.34
C ASP A 94 -12.06 -27.89 -35.98
N GLU A 95 -12.27 -28.80 -35.01
CA GLU A 95 -12.82 -28.50 -33.67
C GLU A 95 -11.76 -28.33 -32.55
N GLU A 96 -10.46 -28.48 -32.84
CA GLU A 96 -9.43 -28.41 -31.78
C GLU A 96 -9.14 -26.97 -31.34
N ILE A 97 -9.78 -26.55 -30.24
CA ILE A 97 -9.56 -25.25 -29.61
C ILE A 97 -8.12 -25.18 -29.07
N LEU A 98 -7.36 -24.17 -29.50
CA LEU A 98 -6.03 -23.87 -28.97
C LEU A 98 -6.12 -22.94 -27.76
N VAL A 99 -5.38 -23.29 -26.70
CA VAL A 99 -5.34 -22.56 -25.43
C VAL A 99 -4.00 -21.84 -25.29
N TYR A 100 -4.05 -20.51 -25.16
CA TYR A 100 -2.90 -19.70 -24.76
C TYR A 100 -2.74 -19.72 -23.25
N THR A 101 -1.66 -20.33 -22.78
CA THR A 101 -1.42 -20.60 -21.36
C THR A 101 -0.79 -19.42 -20.64
N SER A 102 -0.86 -19.44 -19.30
CA SER A 102 -0.16 -18.49 -18.44
C SER A 102 1.37 -18.59 -18.52
N ARG A 103 1.92 -19.63 -19.15
CA ARG A 103 3.36 -19.78 -19.43
C ARG A 103 3.75 -19.27 -20.82
N HIS A 104 2.86 -18.55 -21.49
CA HIS A 104 3.06 -18.02 -22.83
C HIS A 104 3.27 -19.10 -23.91
N THR A 105 2.63 -20.26 -23.74
CA THR A 105 2.63 -21.38 -24.71
C THR A 105 1.24 -21.59 -25.32
N LEU A 106 1.18 -22.26 -26.47
CA LEU A 106 -0.06 -22.74 -27.07
C LEU A 106 -0.18 -24.24 -26.86
N GLU A 107 -1.31 -24.69 -26.35
CA GLU A 107 -1.61 -26.10 -26.07
C GLU A 107 -3.03 -26.43 -26.53
N TYR A 108 -3.31 -27.69 -26.84
CA TYR A 108 -4.69 -28.12 -27.12
C TYR A 108 -5.56 -28.07 -25.86
N PHE A 109 -6.83 -27.73 -26.04
CA PHE A 109 -7.81 -27.74 -24.95
C PHE A 109 -7.92 -29.13 -24.32
N ASP A 110 -7.81 -29.18 -22.99
CA ASP A 110 -7.99 -30.39 -22.21
C ASP A 110 -8.86 -30.09 -20.99
N ARG A 111 -10.10 -30.62 -21.00
CA ARG A 111 -11.07 -30.47 -19.91
C ARG A 111 -10.53 -30.98 -18.57
N ASN A 112 -9.61 -31.95 -18.57
CA ASN A 112 -9.03 -32.50 -17.34
C ASN A 112 -8.19 -31.47 -16.60
N LYS A 113 -7.65 -30.46 -17.29
CA LYS A 113 -6.96 -29.33 -16.65
C LYS A 113 -7.94 -28.46 -15.86
N ILE A 114 -9.15 -28.21 -16.37
CA ILE A 114 -10.21 -27.50 -15.63
C ILE A 114 -10.61 -28.30 -14.38
N ILE A 115 -10.87 -29.60 -14.54
CA ILE A 115 -11.26 -30.49 -13.43
C ILE A 115 -10.18 -30.48 -12.34
N SER A 116 -8.93 -30.66 -12.72
CA SER A 116 -7.80 -30.70 -11.79
C SER A 116 -7.59 -29.36 -11.09
N SER A 117 -7.74 -28.25 -11.82
CA SER A 117 -7.67 -26.89 -11.28
C SER A 117 -8.75 -26.63 -10.22
N LEU A 118 -10.02 -26.93 -10.53
CA LEU A 118 -11.14 -26.79 -9.60
C LEU A 118 -10.95 -27.63 -8.33
N VAL A 119 -10.60 -28.90 -8.48
CA VAL A 119 -10.38 -29.78 -7.32
C VAL A 119 -9.23 -29.26 -6.46
N LYS A 120 -8.11 -28.87 -7.07
CA LYS A 120 -6.90 -28.43 -6.36
C LYS A 120 -7.09 -27.09 -5.64
N GLU A 121 -7.70 -26.12 -6.31
CA GLU A 121 -7.75 -24.73 -5.83
C GLU A 121 -8.96 -24.45 -4.94
N THR A 122 -10.06 -25.20 -5.10
CA THR A 122 -11.30 -24.93 -4.35
C THR A 122 -11.77 -26.11 -3.50
N GLY A 123 -11.15 -27.29 -3.63
CA GLY A 123 -11.57 -28.50 -2.92
C GLY A 123 -12.89 -29.11 -3.46
N LEU A 124 -13.38 -28.65 -4.62
CA LEU A 124 -14.62 -29.12 -5.22
C LEU A 124 -14.58 -30.65 -5.45
N ARG A 125 -15.69 -31.34 -5.18
CA ARG A 125 -15.79 -32.79 -5.46
C ARG A 125 -15.55 -33.04 -6.95
N LYS A 126 -14.75 -34.06 -7.26
CA LYS A 126 -14.35 -34.39 -8.64
C LYS A 126 -15.53 -34.62 -9.58
N SER A 127 -16.64 -35.19 -9.11
CA SER A 127 -17.87 -35.33 -9.91
C SER A 127 -18.42 -33.97 -10.34
N LEU A 128 -18.62 -33.07 -9.39
CA LEU A 128 -19.14 -31.74 -9.66
C LEU A 128 -18.18 -30.90 -10.52
N ALA A 129 -16.87 -31.03 -10.29
CA ALA A 129 -15.84 -30.40 -11.13
C ALA A 129 -15.90 -30.89 -12.59
N ARG A 130 -16.23 -32.17 -12.83
CA ARG A 130 -16.49 -32.68 -14.19
C ARG A 130 -17.72 -32.03 -14.80
N ASP A 131 -18.81 -31.92 -14.06
CA ASP A 131 -20.05 -31.34 -14.58
C ASP A 131 -19.85 -29.88 -15.00
N ILE A 132 -19.11 -29.10 -14.20
CA ILE A 132 -18.72 -27.73 -14.55
C ILE A 132 -17.81 -27.70 -15.78
N ALA A 133 -16.79 -28.58 -15.84
CA ALA A 133 -15.86 -28.61 -16.96
C ALA A 133 -16.54 -29.00 -18.28
N ILE A 134 -17.47 -29.96 -18.27
CA ILE A 134 -18.28 -30.35 -19.44
C ILE A 134 -19.09 -29.16 -19.94
N TYR A 135 -19.76 -28.47 -19.02
CA TYR A 135 -20.57 -27.29 -19.36
C TYR A 135 -19.74 -26.16 -19.97
N VAL A 136 -18.54 -25.89 -19.42
CA VAL A 136 -17.62 -24.88 -19.97
C VAL A 136 -17.09 -25.28 -21.35
N GLU A 137 -16.79 -26.56 -21.56
CA GLU A 137 -16.37 -27.06 -22.87
C GLU A 137 -17.47 -26.89 -23.93
N GLU A 138 -18.72 -27.20 -23.60
CA GLU A 138 -19.84 -26.97 -24.51
C GLU A 138 -19.97 -25.48 -24.86
N LYS A 139 -19.85 -24.57 -23.88
CA LYS A 139 -19.83 -23.12 -24.16
C LYS A 139 -18.68 -22.71 -25.08
N LEU A 140 -17.48 -23.26 -24.88
CA LEU A 140 -16.31 -22.95 -25.71
C LEU A 140 -16.49 -23.45 -27.16
N LYS A 141 -17.03 -24.66 -27.34
CA LYS A 141 -17.33 -25.21 -28.67
C LYS A 141 -18.39 -24.37 -29.39
N ASN A 142 -19.47 -24.01 -28.69
CA ASN A 142 -20.55 -23.20 -29.25
C ASN A 142 -20.11 -21.78 -29.63
N ALA A 143 -19.09 -21.24 -28.96
CA ALA A 143 -18.53 -19.93 -29.29
C ALA A 143 -17.68 -19.92 -30.57
N ASN A 144 -17.40 -21.08 -31.17
CA ASN A 144 -16.61 -21.26 -32.39
C ASN A 144 -15.24 -20.53 -32.36
N LEU A 145 -14.57 -20.59 -31.20
CA LEU A 145 -13.29 -19.92 -30.98
C LEU A 145 -12.12 -20.81 -31.40
N ARG A 146 -11.26 -20.32 -32.30
CA ARG A 146 -10.00 -21.00 -32.65
C ARG A 146 -8.95 -20.94 -31.55
N TYR A 147 -8.94 -19.85 -30.78
CA TYR A 147 -7.99 -19.60 -29.71
C TYR A 147 -8.69 -19.05 -28.47
N VAL A 148 -8.30 -19.52 -27.29
CA VAL A 148 -8.80 -19.04 -26.01
C VAL A 148 -7.66 -18.90 -24.99
N SER A 149 -7.70 -17.88 -24.13
CA SER A 149 -6.73 -17.76 -23.05
C SER A 149 -7.17 -18.52 -21.80
N THR A 150 -6.23 -18.95 -20.97
CA THR A 150 -6.56 -19.54 -19.65
C THR A 150 -7.35 -18.58 -18.77
N ASN A 151 -7.19 -17.26 -18.95
CA ASN A 151 -7.96 -16.25 -18.22
C ASN A 151 -9.45 -16.32 -18.61
N LEU A 152 -9.75 -16.37 -19.92
CA LEU A 152 -11.14 -16.46 -20.37
C LEU A 152 -11.80 -17.78 -19.97
N ILE A 153 -11.06 -18.90 -20.05
CA ILE A 153 -11.55 -20.19 -19.53
C ILE A 153 -11.92 -20.05 -18.05
N ARG A 154 -11.09 -19.38 -17.25
CA ARG A 154 -11.33 -19.19 -15.82
C ARG A 154 -12.59 -18.37 -15.56
N GLU A 155 -12.81 -17.29 -16.29
CA GLU A 155 -14.04 -16.48 -16.20
C GLU A 155 -15.28 -17.30 -16.58
N LEU A 156 -15.20 -18.14 -17.61
CA LEU A 156 -16.31 -19.04 -17.99
C LEU A 156 -16.62 -20.07 -16.90
N VAL A 157 -15.59 -20.60 -16.23
CA VAL A 157 -15.77 -21.50 -15.08
C VAL A 157 -16.42 -20.77 -13.91
N ILE A 158 -16.01 -19.53 -13.62
CA ILE A 158 -16.64 -18.70 -12.58
C ILE A 158 -18.12 -18.46 -12.91
N ALA A 159 -18.43 -18.10 -14.15
CA ALA A 159 -19.81 -17.93 -14.61
C ALA A 159 -20.63 -19.23 -14.46
N ALA A 160 -20.04 -20.39 -14.79
CA ALA A 160 -20.70 -21.68 -14.60
C ALA A 160 -20.95 -22.02 -13.13
N LEU A 161 -20.01 -21.70 -12.22
CA LEU A 161 -20.22 -21.86 -10.78
C LEU A 161 -21.33 -20.94 -10.27
N PHE A 162 -21.38 -19.70 -10.76
CA PHE A 162 -22.44 -18.73 -10.44
C PHE A 162 -23.82 -19.22 -10.88
N GLU A 163 -23.97 -19.66 -12.13
CA GLU A 163 -25.23 -20.18 -12.69
C GLU A 163 -25.76 -21.39 -11.88
N LYS A 164 -24.88 -22.13 -11.22
CA LYS A 164 -25.24 -23.27 -10.36
C LYS A 164 -25.36 -22.94 -8.86
N GLY A 165 -25.22 -21.67 -8.47
CA GLY A 165 -25.36 -21.23 -7.07
C GLY A 165 -24.19 -21.61 -6.16
N TYR A 166 -22.98 -21.82 -6.71
CA TYR A 166 -21.79 -22.27 -5.99
C TYR A 166 -20.89 -21.12 -5.51
N GLU A 167 -21.48 -20.14 -4.81
CA GLU A 167 -20.82 -18.88 -4.42
C GLU A 167 -19.52 -19.07 -3.64
N ASN A 168 -19.48 -20.01 -2.69
CA ASN A 168 -18.28 -20.29 -1.89
C ASN A 168 -17.06 -20.67 -2.74
N TYR A 169 -17.29 -21.38 -3.86
CA TYR A 169 -16.21 -21.80 -4.76
C TYR A 169 -15.79 -20.69 -5.72
N ILE A 170 -16.69 -19.74 -6.04
CA ILE A 170 -16.35 -18.54 -6.82
C ILE A 170 -15.29 -17.75 -6.08
N LYS A 171 -15.50 -17.49 -4.78
CA LYS A 171 -14.53 -16.79 -3.95
C LYS A 171 -13.14 -17.45 -4.04
N LEU A 172 -13.04 -18.77 -3.94
CA LEU A 172 -11.76 -19.50 -4.01
C LEU A 172 -11.14 -19.53 -5.41
N TYR A 173 -11.95 -19.50 -6.47
CA TYR A 173 -11.46 -19.61 -7.85
C TYR A 173 -11.18 -18.26 -8.52
N SER A 174 -11.66 -17.16 -7.94
CA SER A 174 -11.49 -15.79 -8.46
C SER A 174 -10.03 -15.37 -8.60
N ARG A 175 -9.78 -14.51 -9.60
CA ARG A 175 -8.49 -13.85 -9.82
C ARG A 175 -8.59 -12.38 -9.42
N TYR A 176 -7.51 -11.86 -8.84
CA TYR A 176 -7.36 -10.43 -8.57
C TYR A 176 -6.42 -9.78 -9.60
N GLY A 177 -6.86 -8.68 -10.18
CA GLY A 177 -6.15 -7.96 -11.24
C GLY A 177 -6.84 -6.64 -11.56
N LEU A 178 -6.15 -5.80 -12.33
CA LEU A 178 -6.68 -4.53 -12.82
C LEU A 178 -7.24 -4.69 -14.24
N PRO A 179 -8.31 -3.98 -14.59
CA PRO A 179 -8.77 -3.86 -15.97
C PRO A 179 -7.66 -3.33 -16.89
N VAL A 180 -7.60 -3.86 -18.12
CA VAL A 180 -6.58 -3.47 -19.12
C VAL A 180 -6.60 -1.96 -19.39
N TYR A 181 -7.79 -1.37 -19.43
CA TYR A 181 -7.98 0.07 -19.61
C TYR A 181 -7.34 0.87 -18.46
N ASP A 182 -7.60 0.48 -17.21
CA ASP A 182 -7.06 1.17 -16.03
C ASP A 182 -5.54 1.10 -15.97
N VAL A 183 -4.98 -0.07 -16.30
CA VAL A 183 -3.52 -0.22 -16.45
C VAL A 183 -2.98 0.75 -17.50
N GLY A 184 -3.62 0.82 -18.67
CA GLY A 184 -3.26 1.77 -19.72
C GLY A 184 -3.33 3.24 -19.28
N GLU A 185 -4.34 3.62 -18.52
CA GLU A 185 -4.47 4.97 -17.96
C GLU A 185 -3.41 5.26 -16.89
N MET A 186 -3.05 4.27 -16.07
CA MET A 186 -1.96 4.39 -15.09
C MET A 186 -0.62 4.65 -15.79
N PHE A 187 -0.32 3.97 -16.91
CA PHE A 187 0.88 4.25 -17.71
C PHE A 187 0.88 5.68 -18.26
N LYS A 188 -0.24 6.16 -18.82
CA LYS A 188 -0.32 7.54 -19.34
C LYS A 188 -0.15 8.60 -18.26
N LYS A 189 -0.78 8.41 -17.09
CA LYS A 189 -0.68 9.35 -15.96
C LYS A 189 0.72 9.32 -15.34
N TYR A 190 1.35 8.15 -15.30
CA TYR A 190 2.70 7.97 -14.78
C TYR A 190 3.74 8.84 -15.50
N ASP A 191 3.62 9.01 -16.83
CA ASP A 191 4.52 9.87 -17.61
C ASP A 191 4.40 11.38 -17.28
N LEU A 192 3.38 11.78 -16.52
CA LEU A 192 3.12 13.17 -16.14
C LEU A 192 3.55 13.52 -14.70
N GLU A 193 3.79 12.52 -13.83
CA GLU A 193 4.12 12.72 -12.41
C GLU A 193 5.64 12.63 -12.16
N LYS A 194 6.27 13.76 -11.79
CA LYS A 194 7.70 13.80 -11.40
C LYS A 194 7.87 13.65 -9.88
N PRO A 195 8.93 12.97 -9.39
CA PRO A 195 9.99 12.31 -10.15
C PRO A 195 9.63 10.89 -10.59
N PHE A 196 10.10 10.55 -11.79
CA PHE A 196 9.90 9.26 -12.45
C PHE A 196 10.68 8.14 -11.72
N SER A 197 10.00 7.04 -11.38
CA SER A 197 10.65 5.81 -10.92
C SER A 197 9.78 4.61 -11.28
N PRO A 198 10.27 3.59 -12.02
CA PRO A 198 9.47 2.40 -12.34
C PRO A 198 8.90 1.72 -11.10
N ASN A 199 9.60 1.83 -9.97
CA ASN A 199 9.16 1.30 -8.67
C ASN A 199 7.83 1.91 -8.20
N VAL A 200 7.55 3.16 -8.56
CA VAL A 200 6.28 3.84 -8.21
C VAL A 200 5.11 3.19 -8.93
N LEU A 201 5.26 2.93 -10.23
CA LEU A 201 4.22 2.27 -11.02
C LEU A 201 4.01 0.83 -10.55
N LEU A 202 5.10 0.08 -10.38
CA LEU A 202 5.06 -1.30 -9.87
C LEU A 202 4.38 -1.37 -8.49
N LYS A 203 4.73 -0.44 -7.59
CA LYS A 203 4.13 -0.34 -6.26
C LYS A 203 2.64 -0.04 -6.33
N THR A 204 2.23 0.92 -7.17
CA THR A 204 0.81 1.28 -7.34
C THR A 204 0.00 0.09 -7.88
N LEU A 205 0.51 -0.59 -8.92
CA LEU A 205 -0.15 -1.76 -9.50
C LEU A 205 -0.25 -2.91 -8.48
N GLY A 206 0.83 -3.17 -7.74
CA GLY A 206 0.86 -4.20 -6.70
C GLY A 206 -0.13 -3.92 -5.58
N GLU A 207 -0.17 -2.69 -5.08
CA GLU A 207 -1.09 -2.25 -4.02
C GLU A 207 -2.56 -2.43 -4.42
N SER A 208 -2.93 -2.12 -5.67
CA SER A 208 -4.30 -2.32 -6.12
C SER A 208 -4.71 -3.80 -6.14
N ILE A 209 -3.80 -4.70 -6.54
CA ILE A 209 -4.06 -6.15 -6.51
C ILE A 209 -4.17 -6.65 -5.07
N ILE A 210 -3.27 -6.18 -4.19
CA ILE A 210 -3.25 -6.52 -2.77
C ILE A 210 -4.55 -6.04 -2.09
N GLU A 211 -5.01 -4.83 -2.38
CA GLU A 211 -6.26 -4.29 -1.85
C GLU A 211 -7.47 -5.13 -2.26
N ALA A 212 -7.56 -5.50 -3.54
CA ALA A 212 -8.64 -6.34 -4.04
C ALA A 212 -8.66 -7.72 -3.36
N TYR A 213 -7.49 -8.32 -3.14
CA TYR A 213 -7.35 -9.55 -2.37
C TYR A 213 -7.75 -9.35 -0.91
N MET A 214 -7.28 -8.28 -0.27
CA MET A 214 -7.59 -7.95 1.13
C MET A 214 -9.09 -7.88 1.36
N LEU A 215 -9.78 -7.05 0.58
CA LEU A 215 -11.21 -6.78 0.71
C LEU A 215 -12.07 -8.01 0.39
N SER A 216 -11.64 -8.85 -0.57
CA SER A 216 -12.46 -9.98 -1.03
C SER A 216 -12.21 -11.27 -0.26
N GLN A 217 -10.95 -11.53 0.11
CA GLN A 217 -10.52 -12.80 0.71
C GLN A 217 -10.43 -12.72 2.22
N LEU A 218 -9.77 -11.68 2.73
CA LEU A 218 -9.40 -11.59 4.14
C LEU A 218 -10.47 -10.89 4.96
N MET A 219 -11.18 -9.91 4.39
CA MET A 219 -12.13 -9.12 5.17
C MET A 219 -13.41 -9.89 5.50
N PRO A 220 -13.82 -9.89 6.77
CA PRO A 220 -15.13 -10.38 7.17
C PRO A 220 -16.26 -9.55 6.52
N PRO A 221 -17.42 -10.16 6.18
CA PRO A 221 -18.49 -9.46 5.46
C PRO A 221 -19.01 -8.19 6.15
N SER A 222 -19.21 -8.22 7.48
CA SER A 222 -19.69 -7.06 8.24
C SER A 222 -18.70 -5.89 8.16
N THR A 223 -17.41 -6.16 8.35
CA THR A 223 -16.32 -5.19 8.19
C THR A 223 -16.26 -4.64 6.77
N LEU A 224 -16.34 -5.51 5.76
CA LEU A 224 -16.29 -5.11 4.35
C LEU A 224 -17.44 -4.17 4.00
N VAL A 225 -18.67 -4.52 4.38
CA VAL A 225 -19.85 -3.69 4.14
C VAL A 225 -19.71 -2.34 4.85
N ALA A 226 -19.28 -2.33 6.11
CA ALA A 226 -19.04 -1.10 6.86
C ALA A 226 -17.97 -0.21 6.20
N HIS A 227 -16.90 -0.82 5.68
CA HIS A 227 -15.83 -0.12 4.96
C HIS A 227 -16.32 0.47 3.63
N LEU A 228 -16.97 -0.34 2.79
CA LEU A 228 -17.43 0.08 1.47
C LEU A 228 -18.50 1.18 1.55
N ASN A 229 -19.40 1.11 2.54
CA ASN A 229 -20.39 2.15 2.80
C ASN A 229 -19.80 3.41 3.45
N GLY A 230 -18.54 3.38 3.89
CA GLY A 230 -17.85 4.54 4.45
C GLY A 230 -18.20 4.86 5.91
N TYR A 231 -18.88 3.94 6.63
CA TYR A 231 -19.08 4.04 8.07
C TYR A 231 -17.76 3.91 8.82
N ILE A 232 -16.90 3.02 8.35
CA ILE A 232 -15.53 2.87 8.81
C ILE A 232 -14.55 2.99 7.65
N HIS A 233 -13.31 3.33 7.96
CA HIS A 233 -12.18 3.32 7.04
C HIS A 233 -11.08 2.45 7.63
N LEU A 234 -10.69 1.41 6.90
CA LEU A 234 -9.53 0.59 7.24
C LEU A 234 -8.32 1.33 6.69
N ALA A 235 -7.54 1.97 7.56
CA ALA A 235 -6.38 2.74 7.11
C ALA A 235 -5.36 1.82 6.43
N ASN A 236 -4.78 2.30 5.32
CA ASN A 236 -3.79 1.57 4.53
C ASN A 236 -4.30 0.19 4.06
N SER A 237 -5.58 0.08 3.68
CA SER A 237 -6.23 -1.16 3.18
C SER A 237 -5.39 -1.94 2.16
N ASN A 238 -4.75 -1.22 1.25
CA ASN A 238 -3.88 -1.73 0.19
C ASN A 238 -2.55 -2.34 0.67
N ARG A 239 -2.20 -2.20 1.95
CA ARG A 239 -1.04 -2.84 2.58
C ARG A 239 -1.37 -3.44 3.94
N TRP A 240 -2.64 -3.49 4.32
CA TRP A 240 -3.08 -3.71 5.70
C TRP A 240 -2.50 -4.97 6.35
N PHE A 241 -2.17 -6.02 5.59
CA PHE A 241 -1.59 -7.27 6.08
C PHE A 241 -0.08 -7.44 5.78
N LEU A 242 0.61 -6.43 5.24
CA LEU A 242 2.02 -6.54 4.84
C LEU A 242 3.00 -5.92 5.85
N GLY A 243 2.52 -5.48 7.00
CA GLY A 243 3.31 -4.69 7.94
C GLY A 243 2.45 -4.02 9.00
N VAL A 244 2.97 -2.91 9.52
CA VAL A 244 2.40 -2.10 10.60
C VAL A 244 2.33 -0.63 10.17
N GLU A 245 1.55 0.19 10.86
CA GLU A 245 1.40 1.61 10.49
C GLU A 245 2.55 2.46 11.01
N ASP A 246 2.95 2.28 12.26
CA ASP A 246 3.97 3.08 12.93
C ASP A 246 4.93 2.19 13.71
N ILE A 247 6.23 2.50 13.69
CA ILE A 247 7.24 1.86 14.55
C ILE A 247 8.10 2.91 15.23
N ARG A 248 8.39 2.67 16.51
CA ARG A 248 9.23 3.50 17.36
C ARG A 248 10.39 2.65 17.83
N HIS A 249 11.58 2.99 17.36
CA HIS A 249 12.79 2.23 17.59
C HIS A 249 13.55 2.82 18.78
N ASP A 250 13.72 2.02 19.82
CA ASP A 250 14.72 2.26 20.85
C ASP A 250 15.96 1.42 20.53
N LEU A 251 17.02 2.09 20.08
CA LEU A 251 18.23 1.41 19.64
C LEU A 251 19.24 1.21 20.77
N ILE A 252 18.95 1.66 21.99
CA ILE A 252 19.83 1.47 23.14
C ILE A 252 20.14 -0.02 23.39
N PRO A 253 19.15 -0.96 23.39
CA PRO A 253 19.43 -2.39 23.49
C PRO A 253 20.39 -2.90 22.41
N CYS A 254 20.21 -2.43 21.17
CA CYS A 254 21.03 -2.81 20.02
C CYS A 254 22.47 -2.28 20.12
N PHE A 255 22.67 -1.12 20.73
CA PHE A 255 23.98 -0.46 20.83
C PHE A 255 24.81 -1.00 22.00
N SER A 256 24.18 -1.67 22.97
CA SER A 256 24.80 -2.10 24.23
C SER A 256 25.63 -3.40 24.16
N LYS A 257 25.53 -4.20 23.07
CA LYS A 257 26.18 -5.52 22.96
C LYS A 257 27.36 -5.55 21.96
N ARG A 258 28.12 -6.66 21.98
CA ARG A 258 29.23 -6.97 21.04
C ARG A 258 28.72 -7.51 19.68
N GLU A 259 27.48 -7.98 19.63
CA GLU A 259 26.84 -8.60 18.47
C GLU A 259 25.67 -7.72 18.06
N ASN A 260 25.93 -6.88 17.05
CA ASN A 260 25.01 -5.86 16.57
C ASN A 260 24.27 -6.44 15.37
N PHE A 261 23.32 -7.33 15.59
CA PHE A 261 22.48 -7.79 14.48
C PHE A 261 21.04 -7.99 14.90
N MET A 262 20.14 -7.78 13.95
CA MET A 262 18.80 -8.36 14.00
C MET A 262 18.84 -9.63 13.15
N GLY A 263 18.36 -10.74 13.71
CA GLY A 263 18.34 -12.02 13.01
C GLY A 263 18.76 -13.20 13.88
N LEU A 264 19.00 -14.33 13.23
CA LEU A 264 19.37 -15.56 13.94
C LEU A 264 20.80 -15.45 14.48
N LYS A 265 21.00 -15.96 15.71
CA LYS A 265 22.30 -15.90 16.40
C LYS A 265 23.49 -16.41 15.56
N ASN A 266 23.24 -17.38 14.69
CA ASN A 266 24.25 -18.03 13.84
C ASN A 266 24.19 -17.58 12.37
N ALA A 267 23.26 -16.68 12.00
CA ALA A 267 23.07 -16.16 10.64
C ALA A 267 22.41 -14.77 10.71
N PRO A 268 23.18 -13.69 10.99
CA PRO A 268 22.64 -12.34 11.10
C PRO A 268 22.15 -11.87 9.73
N GLU A 269 20.90 -11.38 9.65
CA GLU A 269 20.29 -10.91 8.40
C GLU A 269 20.39 -9.39 8.28
N VAL A 270 20.34 -8.66 9.40
CA VAL A 270 20.63 -7.22 9.47
C VAL A 270 21.88 -7.01 10.32
N LEU A 271 22.96 -6.56 9.69
CA LEU A 271 24.19 -6.17 10.36
C LEU A 271 24.09 -4.70 10.82
N ILE A 272 23.87 -4.47 12.10
CA ILE A 272 24.09 -3.17 12.74
C ILE A 272 25.61 -3.06 12.97
N CYS A 273 26.24 -1.93 12.63
CA CYS A 273 27.68 -1.80 12.80
C CYS A 273 28.06 -1.71 14.27
N ILE A 274 29.24 -2.21 14.66
CA ILE A 274 29.82 -1.90 15.98
C ILE A 274 30.09 -0.39 16.00
N ASN A 275 29.30 0.35 16.77
CA ASN A 275 29.39 1.81 16.81
C ASN A 275 30.64 2.21 17.58
N ARG A 276 31.66 2.70 16.86
CA ARG A 276 32.93 3.20 17.42
C ARG A 276 33.09 4.71 17.23
N SER A 277 32.27 5.29 16.36
CA SER A 277 32.33 6.68 15.95
C SER A 277 30.92 7.22 15.71
N LEU A 278 30.80 8.55 15.63
CA LEU A 278 29.55 9.22 15.25
C LEU A 278 29.03 8.69 13.90
N ARG A 279 29.93 8.49 12.94
CA ARG A 279 29.58 7.99 11.60
C ARG A 279 29.01 6.58 11.66
N ASP A 280 29.63 5.67 12.41
CA ASP A 280 29.14 4.29 12.55
C ASP A 280 27.74 4.29 13.18
N ALA A 281 27.53 5.09 14.23
CA ALA A 281 26.24 5.21 14.89
C ALA A 281 25.15 5.74 13.95
N LEU A 282 25.44 6.82 13.20
CA LEU A 282 24.52 7.36 12.20
C LEU A 282 24.23 6.36 11.08
N PHE A 283 25.23 5.62 10.62
CA PHE A 283 25.04 4.61 9.59
C PHE A 283 24.20 3.42 10.09
N SER A 284 24.41 2.98 11.33
CA SER A 284 23.58 1.99 12.01
C SER A 284 22.11 2.42 12.09
N ILE A 285 21.84 3.68 12.45
CA ILE A 285 20.48 4.23 12.46
C ILE A 285 19.88 4.23 11.05
N PHE A 286 20.65 4.65 10.04
CA PHE A 286 20.22 4.63 8.64
C PHE A 286 19.87 3.20 8.17
N LEU A 287 20.72 2.22 8.48
CA LEU A 287 20.47 0.81 8.15
C LEU A 287 19.19 0.30 8.81
N THR A 288 18.93 0.62 10.07
CA THR A 288 17.66 0.29 10.73
C THR A 288 16.49 0.88 9.93
N VAL A 289 16.45 2.20 9.73
CA VAL A 289 15.34 2.86 9.01
C VAL A 289 15.12 2.25 7.62
N LYS A 290 16.21 1.92 6.91
CA LYS A 290 16.13 1.30 5.58
C LYS A 290 15.62 -0.13 5.57
N ASN A 291 15.97 -0.95 6.56
CA ASN A 291 15.48 -2.33 6.62
C ASN A 291 13.98 -2.40 6.95
N PHE A 292 13.46 -1.46 7.74
CA PHE A 292 12.05 -1.45 8.12
C PHE A 292 11.14 -0.70 7.13
N GLN A 293 11.68 0.09 6.20
CA GLN A 293 10.88 0.95 5.29
C GLN A 293 9.84 0.20 4.44
N GLY A 294 10.06 -1.09 4.15
CA GLY A 294 9.12 -1.92 3.39
C GLY A 294 7.91 -2.39 4.20
N PHE A 295 7.98 -2.31 5.52
CA PHE A 295 6.99 -2.89 6.45
C PHE A 295 6.16 -1.85 7.19
N ILE A 296 6.37 -0.55 6.88
CA ILE A 296 5.79 0.57 7.62
C ILE A 296 4.99 1.45 6.67
N PHE A 297 3.83 1.93 7.14
CA PHE A 297 2.88 2.65 6.28
C PHE A 297 2.82 4.15 6.55
N ASN A 298 2.88 4.57 7.82
CA ASN A 298 2.73 5.97 8.23
C ASN A 298 4.06 6.59 8.64
N SER A 299 4.78 6.03 9.62
CA SER A 299 6.05 6.62 10.08
C SER A 299 6.96 5.67 10.85
N GLN A 300 8.25 5.99 10.87
CA GLN A 300 9.20 5.37 11.81
C GLN A 300 9.88 6.44 12.65
N THR A 301 9.97 6.23 13.96
CA THR A 301 10.63 7.15 14.89
C THR A 301 11.86 6.50 15.50
N ILE A 302 12.98 7.21 15.54
CA ILE A 302 14.14 6.84 16.37
C ILE A 302 14.01 7.59 17.69
N GLU A 303 13.81 6.84 18.77
CA GLU A 303 13.72 7.38 20.12
C GLU A 303 15.09 7.81 20.64
N ASN A 304 15.09 8.86 21.48
CA ASN A 304 16.28 9.32 22.19
C ASN A 304 17.52 9.55 21.31
N PHE A 305 17.30 10.04 20.09
CA PHE A 305 18.33 10.17 19.06
C PHE A 305 19.56 10.94 19.57
N ASN A 306 19.36 12.02 20.32
CA ASN A 306 20.45 12.83 20.82
C ASN A 306 21.27 12.11 21.91
N TYR A 307 20.62 11.36 22.81
CA TYR A 307 21.31 10.54 23.81
C TYR A 307 22.03 9.34 23.20
N LEU A 308 21.46 8.75 22.15
CA LEU A 308 22.07 7.64 21.40
C LEU A 308 23.43 8.04 20.80
N LEU A 309 23.57 9.31 20.39
CA LEU A 309 24.77 9.82 19.74
C LEU A 309 25.73 10.57 20.68
N ALA A 310 25.26 11.05 21.82
CA ALA A 310 26.01 11.88 22.75
C ALA A 310 27.41 11.32 23.09
N PRO A 311 27.59 10.01 23.36
CA PRO A 311 28.91 9.46 23.67
C PRO A 311 29.93 9.56 22.53
N PHE A 312 29.46 9.64 21.28
CA PHE A 312 30.32 9.63 20.09
C PHE A 312 30.68 11.01 19.57
N ILE A 313 30.06 12.07 20.08
CA ILE A 313 30.40 13.44 19.70
C ILE A 313 31.50 14.04 20.58
N HIS A 314 31.78 13.40 21.72
CA HIS A 314 32.80 13.84 22.66
C HIS A 314 34.16 13.95 21.95
N LYS A 315 34.80 15.12 22.06
CA LYS A 315 36.08 15.51 21.39
C LYS A 315 36.02 15.77 19.88
N LEU A 316 34.84 15.76 19.24
CA LEU A 316 34.71 16.21 17.84
C LEU A 316 34.52 17.72 17.76
N SER A 317 35.05 18.34 16.69
CA SER A 317 34.78 19.75 16.41
C SER A 317 33.35 19.94 15.92
N LYS A 318 32.76 21.13 16.19
CA LYS A 318 31.44 21.53 15.71
C LYS A 318 31.25 21.26 14.21
N ASP A 319 32.22 21.67 13.39
CA ASP A 319 32.15 21.51 11.93
C ASP A 319 32.11 20.05 11.49
N ASN A 320 32.88 19.18 12.14
CA ASN A 320 32.86 17.75 11.85
C ASN A 320 31.49 17.14 12.18
N ILE A 321 30.92 17.47 13.34
CA ILE A 321 29.60 16.98 13.76
C ILE A 321 28.51 17.45 12.78
N ILE A 322 28.49 18.74 12.45
CA ILE A 322 27.52 19.31 11.50
C ILE A 322 27.64 18.65 10.13
N ASN A 323 28.87 18.39 9.65
CA ASN A 323 29.07 17.74 8.36
C ASN A 323 28.55 16.29 8.35
N GLU A 324 28.80 15.51 9.40
CA GLU A 324 28.23 14.16 9.52
C GLU A 324 26.69 14.19 9.55
N PHE A 325 26.07 15.14 10.27
CA PHE A 325 24.62 15.32 10.22
C PHE A 325 24.11 15.71 8.84
N LYS A 326 24.79 16.60 8.11
CA LYS A 326 24.42 16.94 6.73
C LYS A 326 24.44 15.71 5.82
N TYR A 327 25.45 14.85 5.95
CA TYR A 327 25.51 13.59 5.20
C TYR A 327 24.36 12.66 5.59
N PHE A 328 24.10 12.47 6.88
CA PHE A 328 23.01 11.64 7.37
C PHE A 328 21.63 12.11 6.87
N VAL A 329 21.38 13.42 6.92
CA VAL A 329 20.14 14.02 6.38
C VAL A 329 20.01 13.73 4.87
N LYS A 330 21.10 13.84 4.11
CA LYS A 330 21.10 13.49 2.68
C LYS A 330 20.80 12.00 2.47
N LEU A 331 21.40 11.11 3.25
CA LEU A 331 21.15 9.66 3.21
C LEU A 331 19.67 9.33 3.46
N LEU A 332 19.07 9.92 4.50
CA LEU A 332 17.65 9.72 4.82
C LEU A 332 16.71 10.14 3.69
N ASN A 333 17.14 10.98 2.73
CA ASN A 333 16.31 11.51 1.66
C ASN A 333 16.61 10.93 0.27
N ILE A 334 17.52 9.95 0.13
CA ILE A 334 17.89 9.34 -1.16
C ILE A 334 16.66 8.80 -1.91
N ASP A 335 15.79 8.05 -1.23
CA ASP A 335 14.61 7.39 -1.84
C ASP A 335 13.33 8.23 -1.74
N ASN A 336 13.39 9.40 -1.09
CA ASN A 336 12.21 10.22 -0.77
C ASN A 336 11.82 11.22 -1.86
N LEU A 337 12.31 11.01 -3.08
CA LEU A 337 12.04 11.90 -4.21
C LEU A 337 10.54 11.92 -4.55
N ASN A 338 9.79 10.82 -4.36
CA ASN A 338 8.34 10.79 -4.60
C ASN A 338 7.54 11.20 -3.34
N TYR A 339 6.57 12.12 -3.48
CA TYR A 339 5.68 12.58 -2.39
C TYR A 339 4.58 11.56 -2.03
N LYS A 340 4.10 10.77 -3.00
CA LYS A 340 2.97 9.86 -2.82
C LYS A 340 3.27 8.65 -1.93
N PHE A 341 4.52 8.20 -1.89
CA PHE A 341 4.95 6.99 -1.18
C PHE A 341 5.96 7.26 -0.08
N HIS A 342 6.15 8.52 0.30
CA HIS A 342 7.11 8.90 1.33
C HIS A 342 6.58 8.49 2.71
N VAL A 343 7.34 7.63 3.39
CA VAL A 343 7.13 7.31 4.81
C VAL A 343 8.10 8.17 5.62
N PRO A 344 7.62 9.18 6.37
CA PRO A 344 8.49 10.04 7.16
C PRO A 344 9.26 9.28 8.24
N THR A 345 10.54 9.65 8.38
CA THR A 345 11.37 9.26 9.53
C THR A 345 11.37 10.39 10.54
N ALA A 346 11.12 10.09 11.81
CA ALA A 346 11.24 11.04 12.91
C ALA A 346 12.45 10.75 13.79
N LEU A 347 13.05 11.80 14.34
CA LEU A 347 14.10 11.73 15.37
C LEU A 347 13.57 12.42 16.63
N SER A 348 13.37 11.64 17.68
CA SER A 348 12.91 12.10 18.99
C SER A 348 14.10 12.49 19.86
N CYS A 349 14.10 13.73 20.34
CA CYS A 349 15.17 14.31 21.16
C CYS A 349 14.62 14.74 22.53
N ALA A 350 15.35 14.44 23.60
CA ALA A 350 15.02 14.85 24.97
C ALA A 350 16.03 15.86 25.52
N PHE A 351 15.59 16.66 26.49
CA PHE A 351 16.40 17.68 27.18
C PHE A 351 16.60 17.37 28.67
N SER A 352 16.46 16.11 29.03
CA SER A 352 16.81 15.54 30.33
C SER A 352 17.11 14.07 30.10
N THR A 353 18.01 13.49 30.89
CA THR A 353 18.25 12.05 30.83
C THR A 353 16.91 11.37 31.10
N PRO A 354 16.39 10.55 30.17
CA PRO A 354 15.16 9.83 30.43
C PRO A 354 15.32 8.98 31.68
N GLU A 355 14.37 9.04 32.62
CA GLU A 355 14.43 8.28 33.88
C GLU A 355 14.70 6.79 33.63
N GLU A 356 14.11 6.27 32.55
CA GLU A 356 14.28 4.89 32.03
C GLU A 356 15.76 4.50 31.85
N TYR A 357 16.66 5.46 31.63
CA TYR A 357 18.06 5.24 31.28
C TYR A 357 19.07 5.67 32.35
N GLU A 358 18.64 6.33 33.43
CA GLU A 358 19.56 6.89 34.45
C GLU A 358 20.54 5.86 35.01
N ASN A 359 20.06 4.61 35.19
CA ASN A 359 20.82 3.52 35.78
C ASN A 359 21.30 2.48 34.75
N ILE A 360 21.09 2.72 33.44
CA ILE A 360 21.47 1.77 32.40
C ILE A 360 22.95 1.94 32.07
N LYS A 361 23.71 0.88 32.33
CA LYS A 361 25.12 0.77 31.95
C LYS A 361 25.25 0.23 30.54
N LEU A 362 25.75 1.06 29.62
CA LEU A 362 25.98 0.66 28.23
C LEU A 362 27.43 0.28 27.99
N ARG A 363 27.64 -0.72 27.14
CA ARG A 363 28.98 -1.09 26.66
C ARG A 363 29.14 -0.72 25.20
N LEU A 364 29.79 0.40 24.92
CA LEU A 364 29.98 0.90 23.56
C LEU A 364 31.37 0.51 23.01
N GLY A 365 31.42 0.22 21.71
CA GLY A 365 32.66 -0.09 21.00
C GLY A 365 33.64 1.09 21.06
N GLY A 366 34.86 0.86 21.54
CA GLY A 366 35.89 1.91 21.64
C GLY A 366 35.80 2.81 22.88
N LEU A 367 34.64 2.92 23.54
CA LEU A 367 34.45 3.75 24.76
C LEU A 367 34.36 2.93 26.06
N GLY A 368 34.11 1.62 25.98
CA GLY A 368 34.00 0.76 27.16
C GLY A 368 32.62 0.88 27.82
N ASN A 369 32.57 0.79 29.15
CA ASN A 369 31.31 0.90 29.89
C ASN A 369 31.04 2.37 30.24
N ILE A 370 29.83 2.85 29.94
CA ILE A 370 29.40 4.22 30.19
C ILE A 370 27.97 4.28 30.76
N TYR A 371 27.59 5.42 31.33
CA TYR A 371 26.20 5.77 31.61
C TYR A 371 25.78 6.93 30.71
N LEU A 372 24.53 6.92 30.21
CA LEU A 372 24.03 8.01 29.35
C LEU A 372 23.87 9.33 30.12
N SER A 373 23.63 9.25 31.43
CA SER A 373 23.56 10.40 32.33
C SER A 373 24.85 11.22 32.36
N ASP A 374 26.01 10.60 32.07
CA ASP A 374 27.31 11.29 32.03
C ASP A 374 27.46 12.21 30.81
N TYR A 375 26.56 12.13 29.82
CA TYR A 375 26.65 12.84 28.52
C TYR A 375 25.48 13.80 28.27
N GLU A 376 24.84 14.33 29.32
CA GLU A 376 23.69 15.25 29.18
C GLU A 376 24.08 16.52 28.40
N GLU A 377 25.26 17.10 28.65
CA GLU A 377 25.74 18.28 27.92
C GLU A 377 25.95 17.99 26.43
N GLU A 378 26.60 16.88 26.09
CA GLU A 378 26.75 16.41 24.72
C GLU A 378 25.39 16.15 24.05
N ALA A 379 24.43 15.58 24.77
CA ALA A 379 23.08 15.35 24.24
C ALA A 379 22.38 16.66 23.87
N PHE A 380 22.58 17.75 24.62
CA PHE A 380 22.04 19.07 24.28
C PHE A 380 22.74 19.68 23.06
N ILE A 381 24.07 19.63 23.03
CA ILE A 381 24.89 20.12 21.91
C ILE A 381 24.51 19.40 20.61
N THR A 382 24.26 18.09 20.68
CA THR A 382 23.81 17.25 19.57
C THR A 382 22.55 17.80 18.91
N VAL A 383 21.56 18.25 19.70
CA VAL A 383 20.31 18.83 19.18
C VAL A 383 20.59 20.15 18.47
N LYS A 384 21.39 21.05 19.07
CA LYS A 384 21.74 22.35 18.46
C LYS A 384 22.38 22.15 17.09
N TYR A 385 23.39 21.28 17.00
CA TYR A 385 24.12 21.03 15.75
C TYR A 385 23.29 20.27 14.71
N LEU A 386 22.40 19.37 15.13
CA LEU A 386 21.44 18.73 14.22
C LEU A 386 20.50 19.77 13.58
N LEU A 387 19.96 20.70 14.37
CA LEU A 387 19.07 21.76 13.87
C LEU A 387 19.79 22.72 12.92
N GLU A 388 21.05 23.08 13.20
CA GLU A 388 21.90 23.85 12.28
C GLU A 388 22.11 23.11 10.95
N ALA A 389 22.47 21.81 11.01
CA ALA A 389 22.69 20.98 9.83
C ALA A 389 21.43 20.86 8.97
N LEU A 390 20.26 20.63 9.58
CA LEU A 390 18.97 20.57 8.90
C LEU A 390 18.60 21.89 8.22
N SER A 391 18.81 23.01 8.93
CA SER A 391 18.57 24.35 8.41
C SER A 391 19.42 24.66 7.19
N ALA A 392 20.70 24.25 7.22
CA ALA A 392 21.60 24.38 6.07
C ALA A 392 21.15 23.49 4.90
N CYS A 393 20.81 22.21 5.15
CA CYS A 393 20.36 21.29 4.11
C CYS A 393 19.07 21.78 3.41
N LYS A 394 18.15 22.40 4.16
CA LYS A 394 16.92 22.99 3.62
C LYS A 394 17.16 24.16 2.68
N LYS A 395 18.20 24.96 2.91
CA LYS A 395 18.59 26.05 2.00
C LYS A 395 19.16 25.51 0.68
N GLU A 396 19.86 24.37 0.74
CA GLU A 396 20.47 23.74 -0.44
C GLU A 396 19.48 22.88 -1.24
N SER A 397 18.51 22.24 -0.57
CA SER A 397 17.65 21.21 -1.17
C SER A 397 16.29 21.04 -0.47
N LEU A 398 15.31 20.46 -1.18
CA LEU A 398 13.96 20.19 -0.68
C LEU A 398 13.89 18.90 0.17
N VAL A 399 14.66 18.88 1.26
CA VAL A 399 14.67 17.78 2.24
C VAL A 399 13.26 17.58 2.85
N LYS A 400 12.77 16.35 3.00
CA LYS A 400 11.45 16.05 3.62
C LYS A 400 11.58 15.48 5.03
N SER A 401 12.56 14.59 5.21
CA SER A 401 12.89 13.94 6.49
C SER A 401 14.24 14.41 7.01
N PRO A 402 14.53 14.28 8.30
CA PRO A 402 13.64 13.80 9.34
C PRO A 402 12.62 14.86 9.82
N VAL A 403 11.53 14.37 10.43
CA VAL A 403 10.72 15.14 11.37
C VAL A 403 11.43 15.16 12.71
N ILE A 404 11.57 16.33 13.33
CA ILE A 404 12.23 16.44 14.62
C ILE A 404 11.18 16.58 15.71
N ILE A 405 11.18 15.63 16.65
CA ILE A 405 10.30 15.62 17.81
C ILE A 405 11.11 16.09 19.01
N LEU A 406 10.67 17.20 19.62
CA LEU A 406 11.34 17.83 20.76
C LEU A 406 10.51 17.60 22.01
N ARG A 407 11.01 16.74 22.91
CA ARG A 407 10.42 16.46 24.22
C ARG A 407 10.92 17.48 25.24
N ILE A 408 10.20 18.59 25.34
CA ILE A 408 10.62 19.78 26.08
C ILE A 408 10.28 19.68 27.57
N ASN A 409 11.15 20.27 28.40
CA ASN A 409 10.93 20.47 29.83
C ASN A 409 11.21 21.95 30.18
N SER A 410 11.19 22.31 31.46
CA SER A 410 11.45 23.68 31.91
C SER A 410 12.86 24.19 31.56
N LYS A 411 13.87 23.30 31.43
CA LYS A 411 15.25 23.69 31.05
C LYS A 411 15.30 24.36 29.69
N VAL A 412 14.47 23.91 28.75
CA VAL A 412 14.40 24.47 27.38
C VAL A 412 13.95 25.94 27.39
N LEU A 413 13.05 26.33 28.30
CA LEU A 413 12.62 27.73 28.41
C LEU A 413 13.71 28.66 28.94
N SER A 414 14.67 28.11 29.70
CA SER A 414 15.76 28.87 30.31
C SER A 414 16.96 29.06 29.36
N ASP A 415 17.09 28.24 28.31
CA ASP A 415 18.15 28.34 27.31
C ASP A 415 17.65 29.09 26.06
N GLU A 416 17.85 30.41 26.04
CA GLU A 416 17.45 31.26 24.92
C GLU A 416 18.22 30.95 23.63
N ASP A 417 19.47 30.50 23.74
CA ASP A 417 20.27 30.07 22.59
C ASP A 417 19.67 28.82 21.94
N LEU A 418 19.30 27.81 22.73
CA LEU A 418 18.60 26.62 22.22
C LEU A 418 17.27 26.97 21.57
N LEU A 419 16.46 27.83 22.20
CA LEU A 419 15.19 28.28 21.62
C LEU A 419 15.38 28.96 20.27
N MET A 420 16.44 29.78 20.15
CA MET A 420 16.78 30.44 18.89
C MET A 420 17.15 29.42 17.81
N HIS A 421 17.89 28.36 18.13
CA HIS A 421 18.20 27.28 17.20
C HIS A 421 16.94 26.55 16.72
N ILE A 422 16.00 26.25 17.63
CA ILE A 422 14.72 25.61 17.27
C ILE A 422 13.88 26.53 16.39
N TYR A 423 13.78 27.81 16.73
CA TYR A 423 13.06 28.81 15.93
C TYR A 423 13.66 28.97 14.52
N ASN A 424 14.99 29.04 14.43
CA ASN A 424 15.69 29.15 13.14
C ASN A 424 15.46 27.90 12.27
N ALA A 425 15.46 26.70 12.85
CA ALA A 425 15.13 25.48 12.13
C ALA A 425 13.68 25.49 11.63
N LEU A 426 12.74 25.95 12.45
CA LEU A 426 11.34 26.11 12.06
C LEU A 426 11.19 27.10 10.89
N LYS A 427 11.85 28.26 10.96
CA LYS A 427 11.90 29.25 9.87
C LYS A 427 12.59 28.70 8.63
N ALA A 428 13.57 27.81 8.77
CA ALA A 428 14.18 27.08 7.65
C ALA A 428 13.28 25.95 7.10
N ARG A 429 12.06 25.77 7.61
CA ARG A 429 11.07 24.77 7.18
C ARG A 429 11.45 23.34 7.53
N VAL A 430 12.19 23.16 8.61
CA VAL A 430 12.37 21.84 9.24
C VAL A 430 11.03 21.45 9.89
N PRO A 431 10.46 20.27 9.58
CA PRO A 431 9.24 19.81 10.22
C PRO A 431 9.53 19.46 11.69
N LEU A 432 8.90 20.21 12.59
CA LEU A 432 9.08 20.09 14.04
C LEU A 432 7.76 19.74 14.73
N ILE A 433 7.86 18.89 15.76
CA ILE A 433 6.81 18.62 16.75
C ILE A 433 7.38 18.94 18.12
N ILE A 434 6.63 19.71 18.92
CA ILE A 434 6.99 20.08 20.29
C ILE A 434 6.01 19.41 21.22
N LYS A 435 6.53 18.73 22.24
CA LYS A 435 5.73 17.98 23.20
C LYS A 435 6.37 18.11 24.58
N LYS A 436 5.57 18.38 25.62
CA LYS A 436 6.05 18.26 27.01
C LYS A 436 6.60 16.86 27.26
N ASP A 437 7.80 16.77 27.79
CA ASP A 437 8.38 15.48 28.18
C ASP A 437 7.52 14.83 29.27
N GLU A 438 7.13 13.59 29.03
CA GLU A 438 6.31 12.79 29.94
C GLU A 438 6.92 11.40 30.02
N LYS A 439 6.99 10.88 31.25
CA LYS A 439 7.50 9.54 31.53
C LYS A 439 6.71 8.50 30.73
N ASN A 440 7.40 7.51 30.16
CA ASN A 440 6.79 6.40 29.45
C ASN A 440 5.83 6.86 28.33
N VAL A 441 6.10 7.98 27.65
CA VAL A 441 5.30 8.43 26.49
C VAL A 441 6.23 8.72 25.33
N THR A 442 5.92 8.13 24.17
CA THR A 442 6.63 8.42 22.91
C THR A 442 5.66 9.02 21.89
N VAL A 443 6.22 9.65 20.85
CA VAL A 443 5.44 10.37 19.84
C VAL A 443 5.88 9.92 18.46
N SER A 444 4.94 9.61 17.58
CA SER A 444 5.23 9.29 16.17
C SER A 444 5.50 10.55 15.33
N ALA A 445 5.97 10.37 14.09
CA ALA A 445 6.10 11.51 13.16
C ALA A 445 4.75 12.18 12.87
N GLU A 446 3.65 11.43 12.92
CA GLU A 446 2.28 11.96 12.79
C GLU A 446 1.79 12.67 14.07
N GLY A 447 2.60 12.65 15.14
CA GLY A 447 2.29 13.29 16.40
C GLY A 447 1.27 12.53 17.25
N LEU A 448 1.17 11.21 17.06
CA LEU A 448 0.40 10.33 17.93
C LEU A 448 1.24 10.01 19.18
N ALA A 449 0.83 10.51 20.34
CA ALA A 449 1.46 10.17 21.62
C ALA A 449 0.91 8.84 22.14
N LEU A 450 1.76 7.83 22.35
CA LEU A 450 1.37 6.53 22.91
C LEU A 450 2.14 6.27 24.21
N PRO A 451 1.49 5.62 25.20
CA PRO A 451 2.18 5.17 26.38
C PRO A 451 3.17 4.03 26.06
N LYS A 452 4.15 3.86 26.93
CA LYS A 452 4.95 2.66 27.11
C LYS A 452 4.47 1.94 28.37
N PRO A 453 4.45 0.59 28.39
CA PRO A 453 4.33 -0.20 29.61
C PRO A 453 5.28 0.30 30.71
N GLU A 454 4.78 0.47 31.95
CA GLU A 454 5.61 0.92 33.08
C GLU A 454 6.66 -0.13 33.47
N ASP A 455 6.32 -1.40 33.34
CA ASP A 455 7.18 -2.54 33.72
C ASP A 455 8.32 -2.81 32.74
N VAL A 456 8.27 -2.22 31.54
CA VAL A 456 9.27 -2.41 30.48
C VAL A 456 9.79 -1.06 30.01
N PRO A 457 10.74 -0.44 30.75
CA PRO A 457 11.21 0.91 30.47
C PRO A 457 11.95 1.01 29.12
N VAL A 458 12.59 -0.07 28.66
CA VAL A 458 13.31 -0.12 27.39
C VAL A 458 12.71 -1.16 26.47
N LEU A 459 12.01 -0.70 25.44
CA LEU A 459 11.32 -1.52 24.43
C LEU A 459 12.01 -1.34 23.08
N PRO A 460 12.65 -2.39 22.50
CA PRO A 460 13.45 -2.23 21.30
C PRO A 460 12.69 -1.65 20.10
N ALA A 461 11.46 -2.13 19.88
CA ALA A 461 10.51 -1.46 19.02
C ALA A 461 9.06 -1.82 19.35
N TYR A 462 8.17 -0.84 19.18
CA TYR A 462 6.72 -1.01 19.27
C TYR A 462 6.02 0.08 18.45
N GLY A 463 4.70 0.02 18.29
CA GLY A 463 3.96 1.11 17.66
C GLY A 463 2.51 0.78 17.36
N VAL A 464 2.01 1.23 16.21
CA VAL A 464 0.62 1.04 15.78
C VAL A 464 0.54 -0.08 14.75
N LEU A 465 -0.24 -1.11 15.05
CA LEU A 465 -0.48 -2.24 14.15
C LEU A 465 -1.47 -1.91 13.04
N SER A 466 -2.57 -1.25 13.41
CA SER A 466 -3.61 -0.81 12.48
C SER A 466 -4.51 0.25 13.11
N THR A 467 -4.95 1.19 12.28
CA THR A 467 -5.96 2.19 12.60
C THR A 467 -7.25 1.92 11.83
N ILE A 468 -8.38 1.97 12.52
CA ILE A 468 -9.70 2.01 11.89
C ILE A 468 -10.34 3.34 12.25
N ALA A 469 -10.64 4.16 11.24
CA ALA A 469 -11.31 5.43 11.43
C ALA A 469 -12.82 5.27 11.34
N VAL A 470 -13.54 5.80 12.33
CA VAL A 470 -15.00 5.80 12.39
C VAL A 470 -15.49 7.15 11.86
N ASN A 471 -16.35 7.11 10.85
CA ASN A 471 -16.92 8.29 10.22
C ASN A 471 -18.18 8.74 10.98
N LEU A 472 -17.97 9.34 12.15
CA LEU A 472 -19.06 9.81 13.00
C LEU A 472 -20.02 10.78 12.28
N PRO A 473 -19.55 11.69 11.39
CA PRO A 473 -20.45 12.55 10.64
C PRO A 473 -21.44 11.79 9.76
N LEU A 474 -21.00 10.75 9.05
CA LEU A 474 -21.89 9.97 8.18
C LEU A 474 -22.97 9.26 8.99
N ILE A 475 -22.58 8.66 10.12
CA ILE A 475 -23.53 8.03 11.05
C ILE A 475 -24.57 9.05 11.51
N ALA A 476 -24.15 10.25 11.92
CA ALA A 476 -25.07 11.30 12.35
C ALA A 476 -26.02 11.79 11.25
N VAL A 477 -25.54 11.92 10.00
CA VAL A 477 -26.38 12.33 8.87
C VAL A 477 -27.48 11.31 8.60
N GLU A 478 -27.20 10.02 8.74
CA GLU A 478 -28.15 8.95 8.47
C GLU A 478 -29.10 8.65 9.63
N SER A 479 -28.62 8.76 10.88
CA SER A 479 -29.39 8.41 12.07
C SER A 479 -30.49 9.41 12.44
N MET A 480 -30.40 10.67 12.00
CA MET A 480 -31.36 11.77 12.25
C MET A 480 -31.60 12.18 13.73
N SER A 481 -31.27 11.34 14.72
CA SER A 481 -31.35 11.62 16.15
C SER A 481 -30.12 11.09 16.90
N GLU A 482 -29.90 11.57 18.13
CA GLU A 482 -28.80 11.11 18.98
C GLU A 482 -28.95 9.64 19.41
N ASP A 483 -30.16 9.18 19.73
CA ASP A 483 -30.40 7.78 20.14
C ASP A 483 -30.09 6.81 18.99
N ASN A 484 -30.63 7.08 17.79
CA ASN A 484 -30.34 6.29 16.59
C ASN A 484 -28.86 6.34 16.18
N PHE A 485 -28.14 7.39 16.57
CA PHE A 485 -26.70 7.51 16.32
C PHE A 485 -25.92 6.48 17.14
N TYR A 486 -26.24 6.34 18.43
CA TYR A 486 -25.58 5.35 19.28
C TYR A 486 -25.99 3.93 18.93
N ASP A 487 -27.26 3.67 18.58
CA ASP A 487 -27.70 2.36 18.10
C ASP A 487 -26.89 1.91 16.87
N LYS A 488 -26.72 2.81 15.91
CA LYS A 488 -25.89 2.53 14.72
C LYS A 488 -24.42 2.34 15.07
N LEU A 489 -23.91 3.07 16.06
CA LEU A 489 -22.54 2.90 16.53
C LEU A 489 -22.34 1.51 17.15
N TYR A 490 -23.28 1.03 17.97
CA TYR A 490 -23.23 -0.32 18.56
C TYR A 490 -23.18 -1.42 17.48
N GLU A 491 -23.94 -1.28 16.39
CA GLU A 491 -23.86 -2.22 15.25
C GLU A 491 -22.46 -2.27 14.61
N LEU A 492 -21.74 -1.14 14.60
CA LEU A 492 -20.42 -1.03 13.98
C LEU A 492 -19.29 -1.52 14.88
N VAL A 493 -19.49 -1.58 16.20
CA VAL A 493 -18.50 -2.07 17.17
C VAL A 493 -18.03 -3.47 16.78
N ASP A 494 -18.97 -4.40 16.55
CA ASP A 494 -18.64 -5.77 16.18
C ASP A 494 -17.83 -5.83 14.89
N ALA A 495 -18.19 -5.03 13.87
CA ALA A 495 -17.48 -4.98 12.59
C ALA A 495 -16.02 -4.52 12.74
N ILE A 496 -15.74 -3.60 13.68
CA ILE A 496 -14.39 -3.08 13.96
C ILE A 496 -13.56 -4.13 14.70
N PHE A 497 -14.11 -4.72 15.77
CA PHE A 497 -13.38 -5.72 16.56
C PHE A 497 -13.15 -7.01 15.78
N VAL A 498 -14.08 -7.43 14.94
CA VAL A 498 -13.88 -8.54 14.00
C VAL A 498 -12.71 -8.26 13.03
N ALA A 499 -12.54 -7.02 12.58
CA ALA A 499 -11.41 -6.63 11.74
C ALA A 499 -10.08 -6.69 12.50
N PHE A 500 -10.02 -6.12 13.71
CA PHE A 500 -8.82 -6.18 14.55
C PHE A 500 -8.45 -7.60 14.93
N ASN A 501 -9.42 -8.45 15.29
CA ASN A 501 -9.19 -9.86 15.56
C ASN A 501 -8.65 -10.62 14.34
N THR A 502 -9.14 -10.29 13.15
CA THR A 502 -8.60 -10.84 11.89
C THR A 502 -7.14 -10.44 11.69
N LYS A 503 -6.80 -9.16 11.89
CA LYS A 503 -5.41 -8.67 11.83
C LYS A 503 -4.54 -9.36 12.88
N ASN A 504 -5.00 -9.41 14.12
CA ASN A 504 -4.26 -9.95 15.25
C ASN A 504 -3.92 -11.43 15.03
N THR A 505 -4.91 -12.23 14.64
CA THR A 505 -4.71 -13.65 14.30
C THR A 505 -3.71 -13.83 13.17
N PHE A 506 -3.80 -12.99 12.14
CA PHE A 506 -2.88 -13.03 11.00
C PHE A 506 -1.45 -12.63 11.36
N MET A 507 -1.26 -11.59 12.19
CA MET A 507 0.09 -11.18 12.63
C MET A 507 0.69 -12.20 13.59
N SER A 508 -0.11 -12.80 14.47
CA SER A 508 0.33 -13.87 15.35
C SER A 508 0.84 -15.09 14.57
N SER A 509 0.16 -15.50 13.50
CA SER A 509 0.64 -16.61 12.67
C SER A 509 1.93 -16.28 11.92
N ILE A 510 2.07 -15.06 11.40
CA ILE A 510 3.33 -14.58 10.78
C ILE A 510 4.49 -14.59 11.78
N SER A 511 4.24 -14.11 12.99
CA SER A 511 5.24 -14.06 14.06
C SER A 511 5.72 -15.47 14.42
N LEU A 512 4.78 -16.40 14.63
CA LEU A 512 5.06 -17.80 14.93
C LEU A 512 5.83 -18.50 13.79
N GLU A 513 5.46 -18.24 12.54
CA GLU A 513 6.12 -18.80 11.36
C GLU A 513 7.44 -18.06 10.98
N ARG A 514 7.83 -17.04 11.75
CA ARG A 514 9.03 -16.20 11.52
C ARG A 514 9.12 -15.62 10.10
N ARG A 515 7.96 -15.21 9.56
CA ARG A 515 7.84 -14.49 8.28
C ARG A 515 7.92 -12.97 8.51
N TYR A 516 8.09 -12.18 7.45
CA TYR A 516 8.20 -10.71 7.51
C TYR A 516 9.36 -10.17 8.38
N LYS A 517 10.55 -10.75 8.19
CA LYS A 517 11.78 -10.19 8.75
C LYS A 517 12.07 -8.81 8.16
N PRO A 518 12.51 -7.82 8.95
CA PRO A 518 13.08 -7.96 10.29
C PRO A 518 12.08 -7.87 11.47
N LEU A 519 10.78 -7.65 11.25
CA LEU A 519 9.82 -7.43 12.35
C LEU A 519 9.75 -8.60 13.34
N THR A 520 9.96 -9.82 12.86
CA THR A 520 9.85 -11.05 13.65
C THR A 520 11.19 -11.57 14.16
N GLU A 521 12.29 -10.85 13.92
CA GLU A 521 13.63 -11.27 14.34
C GLU A 521 13.87 -11.03 15.83
N TYR A 522 14.77 -11.80 16.42
CA TYR A 522 15.19 -11.62 17.80
C TYR A 522 16.37 -10.64 17.89
N ILE A 523 16.47 -9.95 19.02
CA ILE A 523 17.64 -9.11 19.33
C ILE A 523 18.33 -9.51 20.63
N PHE A 524 17.59 -9.58 21.75
CA PHE A 524 18.16 -9.69 23.10
C PHE A 524 17.41 -10.75 23.90
N ASP A 525 18.13 -11.72 24.47
CA ASP A 525 17.62 -12.76 25.39
C ASP A 525 16.33 -13.42 24.87
N ASP A 526 16.33 -13.77 23.57
CA ASP A 526 15.18 -14.33 22.85
C ASP A 526 13.91 -13.44 22.85
N MET A 527 14.06 -12.13 23.05
CA MET A 527 13.03 -11.13 22.77
C MET A 527 13.01 -10.72 21.29
N HIS A 528 11.82 -10.63 20.72
CA HIS A 528 11.59 -10.14 19.37
C HIS A 528 11.94 -8.64 19.24
N TYR A 529 12.34 -8.20 18.05
CA TYR A 529 12.65 -6.80 17.79
C TYR A 529 11.40 -5.94 17.98
N PHE A 530 10.36 -6.29 17.24
CA PHE A 530 9.07 -5.64 17.36
C PHE A 530 8.23 -6.36 18.44
N GLN A 531 7.84 -5.61 19.47
CA GLN A 531 7.06 -6.08 20.61
C GLN A 531 5.57 -6.02 20.27
N TRP A 532 5.03 -7.15 19.81
CA TRP A 532 3.64 -7.26 19.35
C TRP A 532 2.64 -7.04 20.49
N GLU A 533 2.89 -7.61 21.67
CA GLU A 533 1.99 -7.50 22.83
C GLU A 533 1.94 -6.08 23.42
N ASN A 534 3.00 -5.28 23.21
CA ASN A 534 3.07 -3.90 23.67
C ASN A 534 2.68 -2.87 22.58
N SER A 535 2.25 -3.34 21.41
CA SER A 535 1.78 -2.50 20.33
C SER A 535 0.27 -2.26 20.40
N TYR A 536 -0.21 -1.29 19.63
CA TYR A 536 -1.56 -0.75 19.75
C TYR A 536 -2.35 -0.89 18.45
N TYR A 537 -3.63 -1.22 18.59
CA TYR A 537 -4.65 -0.90 17.60
C TYR A 537 -5.24 0.47 17.92
N THR A 538 -5.60 1.24 16.90
CA THR A 538 -6.13 2.60 17.09
C THR A 538 -7.53 2.73 16.50
N ILE A 539 -8.48 3.23 17.30
CA ILE A 539 -9.80 3.64 16.82
C ILE A 539 -9.79 5.16 16.67
N SER A 540 -9.82 5.64 15.42
CA SER A 540 -9.84 7.07 15.12
C SER A 540 -11.27 7.58 15.02
N LEU A 541 -11.73 8.32 16.02
CA LEU A 541 -13.03 9.00 16.00
C LEU A 541 -12.94 10.29 15.17
N THR A 542 -13.22 10.18 13.87
CA THR A 542 -13.12 11.35 12.98
C THR A 542 -14.37 12.21 13.05
N GLY A 543 -14.18 13.54 13.06
CA GLY A 543 -15.28 14.48 12.88
C GLY A 543 -16.20 14.68 14.08
N VAL A 544 -15.76 14.34 15.29
CA VAL A 544 -16.51 14.51 16.54
C VAL A 544 -17.21 15.87 16.64
N PHE A 545 -16.49 16.97 16.38
CA PHE A 545 -17.07 18.31 16.43
C PHE A 545 -18.15 18.53 15.37
N PHE A 546 -17.92 18.04 14.15
CA PHE A 546 -18.88 18.17 13.05
C PHE A 546 -20.13 17.30 13.28
N THR A 547 -19.98 16.13 13.88
CA THR A 547 -21.09 15.28 14.35
C THR A 547 -21.98 16.02 15.33
N ALA A 548 -21.39 16.71 16.32
CA ALA A 548 -22.16 17.54 17.26
C ALA A 548 -22.93 18.66 16.55
N LYS A 549 -22.34 19.30 15.54
CA LYS A 549 -23.02 20.30 14.71
C LYS A 549 -24.21 19.68 13.94
N ILE A 550 -24.05 18.48 13.38
CA ILE A 550 -25.12 17.78 12.64
C ILE A 550 -26.28 17.42 13.58
N ILE A 551 -25.98 16.82 14.73
CA ILE A 551 -26.99 16.34 15.69
C ILE A 551 -27.73 17.51 16.35
N SER A 552 -27.00 18.52 16.84
CA SER A 552 -27.63 19.67 17.52
C SER A 552 -28.39 20.57 16.55
N GLY A 553 -27.96 20.68 15.28
CA GLY A 553 -28.44 21.69 14.34
C GLY A 553 -28.19 23.14 14.79
N SER A 554 -27.44 23.34 15.88
CA SER A 554 -27.22 24.65 16.50
C SER A 554 -26.33 25.53 15.61
N LYS A 555 -26.25 26.82 15.95
CA LYS A 555 -25.21 27.74 15.48
C LYS A 555 -24.30 28.20 16.62
N ASP A 556 -24.64 27.87 17.86
CA ASP A 556 -23.83 28.19 19.03
C ASP A 556 -22.65 27.21 19.15
N THR A 557 -21.45 27.77 19.14
CA THR A 557 -20.20 27.03 19.25
C THR A 557 -20.04 26.39 20.64
N HIS A 558 -20.52 27.04 21.70
CA HIS A 558 -20.42 26.48 23.05
C HIS A 558 -21.30 25.24 23.23
N GLU A 559 -22.53 25.31 22.72
CA GLU A 559 -23.45 24.16 22.70
C GLU A 559 -22.86 22.99 21.90
N MET A 560 -22.35 23.25 20.70
CA MET A 560 -21.68 22.23 19.87
C MET A 560 -20.49 21.60 20.57
N LEU A 561 -19.63 22.41 21.21
CA LEU A 561 -18.44 21.93 21.90
C LEU A 561 -18.80 21.03 23.10
N ASN A 562 -19.83 21.40 23.86
CA ASN A 562 -20.31 20.59 24.98
C ASN A 562 -20.87 19.25 24.50
N LEU A 563 -21.66 19.25 23.43
CA LEU A 563 -22.18 18.02 22.83
C LEU A 563 -21.05 17.16 22.23
N ALA A 564 -20.08 17.76 21.55
CA ALA A 564 -18.92 17.07 21.00
C ALA A 564 -18.12 16.33 22.08
N GLN A 565 -17.91 16.96 23.24
CA GLN A 565 -17.28 16.31 24.40
C GLN A 565 -18.08 15.11 24.91
N LYS A 566 -19.40 15.24 25.01
CA LYS A 566 -20.29 14.12 25.40
C LYS A 566 -20.20 12.96 24.41
N ILE A 567 -20.27 13.26 23.12
CA ILE A 567 -20.14 12.26 22.04
C ILE A 567 -18.79 11.55 22.14
N ALA A 568 -17.68 12.27 22.31
CA ALA A 568 -16.36 11.67 22.46
C ALA A 568 -16.30 10.69 23.64
N VAL A 569 -16.71 11.13 24.83
CA VAL A 569 -16.71 10.31 26.05
C VAL A 569 -17.58 9.06 25.88
N ASN A 570 -18.79 9.22 25.33
CA ASN A 570 -19.72 8.11 25.13
C ASN A 570 -19.19 7.10 24.10
N CYS A 571 -18.66 7.57 22.97
CA CYS A 571 -18.05 6.70 21.97
C CYS A 571 -16.87 5.91 22.54
N ILE A 572 -15.96 6.58 23.26
CA ILE A 572 -14.81 5.93 23.92
C ILE A 572 -15.29 4.87 24.91
N LYS A 573 -16.31 5.19 25.72
CA LYS A 573 -16.91 4.25 26.67
C LYS A 573 -17.42 3.00 25.96
N ILE A 574 -18.22 3.16 24.90
CA ILE A 574 -18.79 2.07 24.10
C ILE A 574 -17.68 1.15 23.56
N PHE A 575 -16.66 1.73 22.92
CA PHE A 575 -15.57 0.93 22.35
C PHE A 575 -14.70 0.27 23.43
N ARG A 576 -14.46 0.94 24.56
CA ARG A 576 -13.64 0.41 25.65
C ARG A 576 -14.31 -0.77 26.35
N GLU A 577 -15.63 -0.74 26.51
CA GLU A 577 -16.40 -1.87 27.04
C GLU A 577 -16.16 -3.14 26.20
N SER A 578 -16.19 -3.02 24.87
CA SER A 578 -15.84 -4.14 23.98
C SER A 578 -14.35 -4.49 24.01
N ALA A 579 -13.46 -3.49 24.05
CA ALA A 579 -12.01 -3.69 24.10
C ALA A 579 -11.53 -4.49 25.32
N SER A 580 -12.24 -4.39 26.45
CA SER A 580 -11.89 -5.09 27.70
C SER A 580 -11.83 -6.62 27.58
N ARG A 581 -12.39 -7.18 26.51
CA ARG A 581 -12.44 -8.62 26.24
C ARG A 581 -11.31 -9.08 25.32
N GLU A 582 -10.55 -8.15 24.75
CA GLU A 582 -9.51 -8.42 23.77
C GLU A 582 -8.13 -8.57 24.41
N SER A 583 -7.25 -9.31 23.73
CA SER A 583 -5.88 -9.60 24.21
C SER A 583 -4.84 -8.56 23.80
N TYR A 584 -5.27 -7.48 23.14
CA TYR A 584 -4.39 -6.45 22.58
C TYR A 584 -4.78 -5.05 23.04
N ASN A 585 -3.83 -4.13 23.00
CA ASN A 585 -4.04 -2.76 23.46
C ASN A 585 -4.79 -1.93 22.41
N ILE A 586 -5.73 -1.11 22.88
CA ILE A 586 -6.46 -0.15 22.05
C ILE A 586 -6.25 1.26 22.58
N GLU A 587 -5.92 2.17 21.68
CA GLU A 587 -5.91 3.60 21.92
C GLU A 587 -6.90 4.32 21.01
N PHE A 588 -7.29 5.52 21.41
CA PHE A 588 -8.24 6.34 20.68
C PHE A 588 -7.52 7.55 20.09
N SER A 589 -7.83 7.87 18.84
CA SER A 589 -7.35 9.10 18.20
C SER A 589 -8.51 9.87 17.58
N PHE A 590 -8.24 11.10 17.15
CA PHE A 590 -9.18 11.86 16.31
C PHE A 590 -8.68 12.03 14.86
N MET A 591 -7.49 11.50 14.56
CA MET A 591 -6.79 11.72 13.30
C MET A 591 -6.69 10.46 12.45
N CYS A 592 -7.02 10.59 11.17
CA CYS A 592 -6.69 9.61 10.14
C CYS A 592 -5.83 10.27 9.06
N GLY A 593 -4.54 9.94 9.05
CA GLY A 593 -3.55 10.44 8.09
C GLY A 593 -3.56 9.73 6.74
N ASP A 594 -4.37 8.69 6.57
CA ASP A 594 -4.43 7.92 5.32
C ASP A 594 -5.06 8.76 4.19
N ARG A 595 -4.28 8.95 3.11
CA ARG A 595 -4.70 9.71 1.93
C ARG A 595 -5.87 9.08 1.20
N ASN A 596 -6.11 7.77 1.37
CA ASN A 596 -7.25 7.07 0.77
C ASN A 596 -8.59 7.39 1.46
N TYR A 597 -8.56 8.09 2.60
CA TYR A 597 -9.77 8.57 3.28
C TYR A 597 -10.62 9.53 2.41
N VAL A 598 -10.06 10.07 1.30
CA VAL A 598 -10.82 10.85 0.30
C VAL A 598 -12.06 10.12 -0.24
N ARG A 599 -12.04 8.79 -0.29
CA ARG A 599 -13.22 8.00 -0.65
C ARG A 599 -14.36 8.24 0.34
N VAL A 600 -14.05 8.19 1.64
CA VAL A 600 -15.03 8.41 2.72
C VAL A 600 -15.54 9.85 2.69
N LEU A 601 -14.67 10.81 2.41
CA LEU A 601 -15.06 12.21 2.22
C LEU A 601 -16.08 12.37 1.08
N SER A 602 -15.87 11.68 -0.05
CA SER A 602 -16.80 11.72 -1.19
C SER A 602 -18.16 11.07 -0.90
N ILE A 603 -18.20 10.07 -0.02
CA ILE A 603 -19.45 9.45 0.45
C ILE A 603 -20.20 10.44 1.34
N LEU A 604 -19.51 11.03 2.32
CA LEU A 604 -20.10 12.02 3.22
C LEU A 604 -20.63 13.25 2.46
N GLU A 605 -19.87 13.75 1.48
CA GLU A 605 -20.27 14.89 0.66
C GLU A 605 -21.58 14.61 -0.10
N ARG A 606 -21.74 13.40 -0.64
CA ARG A 606 -22.98 12.96 -1.29
C ARG A 606 -24.14 12.83 -0.30
N ALA A 607 -23.89 12.29 0.90
CA ALA A 607 -24.89 12.14 1.95
C ALA A 607 -25.43 13.51 2.44
N LEU A 608 -24.60 14.55 2.42
CA LEU A 608 -24.96 15.91 2.84
C LEU A 608 -25.84 16.69 1.84
N LYS A 609 -26.18 16.13 0.66
CA LYS A 609 -27.15 16.68 -0.33
C LYS A 609 -27.01 18.20 -0.61
N GLY A 610 -25.79 18.71 -0.77
CA GLY A 610 -25.54 20.12 -1.12
C GLY A 610 -25.02 21.02 0.01
N LYS A 611 -24.90 20.51 1.25
CA LYS A 611 -24.21 21.21 2.37
C LYS A 611 -22.69 20.98 2.39
N ALA A 612 -22.10 20.66 1.24
CA ALA A 612 -20.68 20.34 1.10
C ALA A 612 -19.74 21.49 1.49
N SER A 613 -20.19 22.74 1.36
CA SER A 613 -19.43 23.92 1.79
C SER A 613 -19.27 23.98 3.31
N GLU A 614 -20.27 23.57 4.09
CA GLU A 614 -20.19 23.52 5.55
C GLU A 614 -19.18 22.46 6.02
N MET A 615 -19.15 21.30 5.36
CA MET A 615 -18.18 20.25 5.66
C MET A 615 -16.75 20.77 5.58
N LYS A 616 -16.41 21.55 4.55
CA LYS A 616 -15.06 22.11 4.36
C LYS A 616 -14.63 23.11 5.45
N LEU A 617 -15.59 23.71 6.17
CA LEU A 617 -15.34 24.69 7.21
C LEU A 617 -15.22 24.07 8.62
N PHE A 618 -15.92 22.96 8.85
CA PHE A 618 -16.09 22.39 10.19
C PHE A 618 -15.53 20.96 10.33
N PHE A 619 -15.15 20.31 9.24
CA PHE A 619 -14.64 18.94 9.26
C PHE A 619 -13.33 18.75 8.51
N SER A 620 -12.39 18.11 9.19
CA SER A 620 -11.20 17.51 8.63
C SER A 620 -10.91 16.23 9.42
N PRO A 621 -10.44 15.14 8.79
CA PRO A 621 -9.97 13.98 9.53
C PRO A 621 -8.58 14.22 10.16
N LEU A 622 -8.04 15.44 10.11
CA LEU A 622 -6.73 15.81 10.65
C LEU A 622 -6.79 16.76 11.86
N TYR A 623 -7.97 17.19 12.29
CA TYR A 623 -8.14 17.97 13.53
C TYR A 623 -9.37 17.50 14.29
N LEU A 624 -9.39 17.75 15.60
CA LEU A 624 -10.56 17.47 16.43
C LEU A 624 -11.55 18.64 16.38
N VAL A 625 -11.02 19.86 16.48
CA VAL A 625 -11.78 21.10 16.53
C VAL A 625 -11.32 22.04 15.39
N PRO A 626 -12.24 22.66 14.63
CA PRO A 626 -11.87 23.55 13.54
C PRO A 626 -11.13 24.80 14.05
N PRO A 627 -10.03 25.23 13.40
CA PRO A 627 -9.30 26.44 13.78
C PRO A 627 -10.16 27.71 13.79
N SER A 628 -11.22 27.75 13.00
CA SER A 628 -12.08 28.92 12.79
C SER A 628 -12.85 29.38 14.03
N ILE A 629 -13.02 28.50 15.03
CA ILE A 629 -13.73 28.81 16.27
C ILE A 629 -12.81 29.30 17.39
N ALA A 630 -11.50 29.24 17.21
CA ALA A 630 -10.54 29.73 18.19
C ALA A 630 -10.23 31.21 18.00
N GLU A 631 -10.12 31.91 19.11
CA GLU A 631 -9.80 33.35 19.16
C GLU A 631 -8.29 33.58 19.23
N SER A 632 -7.55 32.65 19.84
CA SER A 632 -6.10 32.70 20.03
C SER A 632 -5.51 31.29 20.01
N LEU A 633 -4.18 31.18 19.94
CA LEU A 633 -3.51 29.89 20.06
C LEU A 633 -3.80 29.20 21.41
N GLU A 634 -3.75 29.93 22.52
CA GLU A 634 -4.05 29.35 23.82
C GLU A 634 -5.49 28.83 23.89
N HIS A 635 -6.44 29.60 23.35
CA HIS A 635 -7.82 29.14 23.25
C HIS A 635 -7.90 27.85 22.40
N TYR A 636 -7.25 27.82 21.23
CA TYR A 636 -7.28 26.63 20.36
C TYR A 636 -6.71 25.37 21.03
N ILE A 637 -5.58 25.49 21.74
CA ILE A 637 -4.98 24.37 22.46
C ILE A 637 -5.90 23.93 23.60
N LYS A 638 -6.47 24.87 24.37
CA LYS A 638 -7.42 24.58 25.44
C LYS A 638 -8.66 23.84 24.94
N LEU A 639 -9.17 24.18 23.75
CA LEU A 639 -10.29 23.47 23.12
C LEU A 639 -10.00 21.97 22.89
N HIS A 640 -8.74 21.59 22.67
CA HIS A 640 -8.32 20.19 22.47
C HIS A 640 -7.97 19.46 23.77
N GLU A 641 -7.82 20.19 24.88
CA GLU A 641 -7.39 19.69 26.19
C GLU A 641 -8.54 19.61 27.20
N PHE A 642 -9.77 19.92 26.78
CA PHE A 642 -10.95 19.68 27.60
C PHE A 642 -11.06 18.21 28.00
N ASN A 643 -11.57 17.96 29.22
CA ASN A 643 -11.63 16.63 29.81
C ASN A 643 -12.29 15.59 28.88
N GLY A 644 -13.35 15.96 28.15
CA GLY A 644 -14.03 15.04 27.22
C GLY A 644 -13.19 14.63 26.00
N PHE A 645 -12.08 15.31 25.72
CA PHE A 645 -11.20 15.05 24.59
C PHE A 645 -9.80 14.55 24.99
N LYS A 646 -9.49 14.52 26.29
CA LYS A 646 -8.15 14.21 26.81
C LYS A 646 -7.64 12.84 26.34
N GLU A 647 -8.55 11.87 26.23
CA GLU A 647 -8.24 10.50 25.80
C GLU A 647 -8.10 10.34 24.28
N LEU A 648 -8.59 11.28 23.48
CA LEU A 648 -8.39 11.27 22.03
C LEU A 648 -6.98 11.78 21.73
N ARG A 649 -6.09 10.88 21.33
CA ARG A 649 -4.71 11.20 20.93
C ARG A 649 -4.65 11.88 19.56
N GLY A 650 -3.64 12.71 19.36
CA GLY A 650 -3.37 13.40 18.10
C GLY A 650 -2.68 14.74 18.30
N VAL A 651 -2.08 15.26 17.23
CA VAL A 651 -1.32 16.51 17.20
C VAL A 651 -2.17 17.70 16.82
N ILE A 652 -1.89 18.85 17.43
CA ILE A 652 -2.44 20.13 16.97
C ILE A 652 -1.49 20.70 15.92
N ASN A 653 -1.88 20.65 14.65
CA ASN A 653 -1.13 21.29 13.56
C ASN A 653 -1.60 22.74 13.36
N VAL A 654 -0.80 23.69 13.84
CA VAL A 654 -1.05 25.12 13.79
C VAL A 654 -0.51 25.69 12.48
N LYS A 655 -1.42 26.22 11.66
CA LYS A 655 -1.05 27.04 10.50
C LYS A 655 -0.67 28.43 10.96
N VAL A 656 0.55 28.86 10.64
CA VAL A 656 1.08 30.16 11.04
C VAL A 656 1.52 30.95 9.82
N ASP A 657 1.33 32.27 9.88
CA ASP A 657 1.87 33.15 8.85
C ASP A 657 3.40 33.20 9.00
N PRO A 658 4.17 32.73 7.99
CA PRO A 658 5.62 32.70 8.10
C PRO A 658 6.25 34.09 8.24
N VAL A 659 5.60 35.15 7.75
CA VAL A 659 6.12 36.52 7.81
C VAL A 659 5.92 37.10 9.21
N CYS A 660 4.74 36.88 9.79
CA CYS A 660 4.36 37.48 11.08
C CYS A 660 4.81 36.66 12.29
N PHE A 661 5.12 35.37 12.13
CA PHE A 661 5.45 34.49 13.24
C PHE A 661 6.84 34.79 13.83
N SER A 662 6.86 35.53 14.94
CA SER A 662 8.07 36.03 15.60
C SER A 662 8.69 35.02 16.58
N PHE A 663 9.92 35.30 17.02
CA PHE A 663 10.56 34.52 18.08
C PHE A 663 9.79 34.58 19.40
N GLU A 664 9.15 35.70 19.71
CA GLU A 664 8.33 35.83 20.93
C GLU A 664 7.07 34.97 20.86
N ASP A 665 6.42 34.92 19.68
CA ASP A 665 5.28 34.04 19.43
C ASP A 665 5.67 32.57 19.59
N PHE A 666 6.84 32.20 19.08
CA PHE A 666 7.40 30.86 19.28
C PHE A 666 7.64 30.55 20.76
N LYS A 667 8.25 31.46 21.53
CA LYS A 667 8.43 31.28 22.99
C LYS A 667 7.10 31.10 23.71
N ARG A 668 6.06 31.86 23.34
CA ARG A 668 4.69 31.65 23.86
C ARG A 668 4.16 30.26 23.53
N ALA A 669 4.36 29.79 22.30
CA ALA A 669 3.96 28.46 21.88
C ALA A 669 4.63 27.36 22.72
N VAL A 670 5.94 27.48 22.99
CA VAL A 670 6.70 26.54 23.84
C VAL A 670 6.17 26.55 25.27
N LYS A 671 5.86 27.73 25.85
CA LYS A 671 5.23 27.84 27.17
C LYS A 671 3.86 27.14 27.20
N LEU A 672 3.05 27.32 26.16
CA LEU A 672 1.75 26.64 26.04
C LEU A 672 1.91 25.13 25.90
N ALA A 673 2.90 24.64 25.15
CA ALA A 673 3.21 23.21 25.02
C ALA A 673 3.71 22.56 26.32
N LEU A 674 4.23 23.33 27.28
CA LEU A 674 4.57 22.84 28.62
C LEU A 674 3.36 22.84 29.57
N LYS A 675 2.45 23.81 29.38
CA LYS A 675 1.19 23.92 30.13
C LYS A 675 0.18 22.86 29.72
N TYR A 676 0.07 22.61 28.42
CA TYR A 676 -0.86 21.69 27.78
C TYR A 676 -0.07 20.53 27.17
N THR A 677 -0.42 19.30 27.53
CA THR A 677 0.41 18.12 27.26
C THR A 677 0.36 17.63 25.81
N ARG A 678 -0.58 18.09 24.99
CA ARG A 678 -0.77 17.60 23.62
C ARG A 678 0.35 18.05 22.68
N PRO A 679 0.83 17.18 21.75
CA PRO A 679 1.83 17.57 20.76
C PRO A 679 1.38 18.77 19.91
N LEU A 680 2.29 19.72 19.69
CA LEU A 680 2.10 20.86 18.80
C LEU A 680 3.02 20.76 17.59
N SER A 681 2.49 21.10 16.41
CA SER A 681 3.20 21.12 15.15
C SER A 681 2.88 22.42 14.41
N PHE A 682 3.83 22.97 13.65
CA PHE A 682 3.65 24.25 12.96
C PHE A 682 3.82 24.11 11.45
N SER A 683 2.88 24.65 10.67
CA SER A 683 2.99 24.74 9.20
C SER A 683 3.25 26.17 8.78
N LEU A 684 4.44 26.41 8.22
CA LEU A 684 4.88 27.66 7.61
C LEU A 684 4.94 27.48 6.09
N ASP A 685 3.88 27.89 5.41
CA ASP A 685 3.79 27.77 3.95
C ASP A 685 4.96 28.50 3.26
N TYR A 686 5.44 27.95 2.15
CA TYR A 686 6.54 28.55 1.40
C TYR A 686 6.49 28.26 -0.08
N THR A 687 7.24 29.06 -0.83
CA THR A 687 7.46 28.88 -2.26
C THR A 687 8.95 28.70 -2.53
N TYR A 688 9.33 27.67 -3.28
CA TYR A 688 10.71 27.44 -3.68
C TYR A 688 10.94 27.96 -5.11
N CYS A 689 11.80 28.97 -5.27
CA CYS A 689 12.14 29.47 -6.59
C CYS A 689 13.22 28.59 -7.24
N ASN A 690 12.87 27.85 -8.29
CA ASN A 690 13.84 26.99 -9.02
C ASN A 690 14.97 27.77 -9.71
N LYS A 691 14.77 29.06 -10.03
CA LYS A 691 15.76 29.89 -10.74
C LYS A 691 16.87 30.39 -9.81
N CYS A 692 16.52 31.03 -8.69
CA CYS A 692 17.51 31.55 -7.73
C CYS A 692 17.70 30.66 -6.49
N LYS A 693 17.01 29.52 -6.43
CA LYS A 693 17.08 28.53 -5.34
C LYS A 693 16.73 29.09 -3.95
N THR A 694 15.93 30.14 -3.91
CA THR A 694 15.50 30.79 -2.65
C THR A 694 14.15 30.25 -2.18
N ILE A 695 14.03 30.04 -0.86
CA ILE A 695 12.76 29.80 -0.18
C ILE A 695 12.12 31.16 0.15
N LEU A 696 10.91 31.37 -0.34
CA LEU A 696 10.11 32.56 -0.10
C LEU A 696 9.02 32.24 0.93
N ASP A 697 8.81 33.12 1.90
CA ASP A 697 7.73 32.99 2.88
C ASP A 697 6.37 33.15 2.19
N GLY A 698 5.48 32.16 2.33
CA GLY A 698 4.14 32.15 1.73
C GLY A 698 4.09 31.72 0.26
N PHE A 699 2.93 31.89 -0.37
CA PHE A 699 2.71 31.53 -1.77
C PHE A 699 2.95 32.68 -2.74
N HIS A 700 3.87 32.47 -3.68
CA HIS A 700 4.24 33.48 -4.66
C HIS A 700 3.92 33.00 -6.09
N HIS A 701 3.45 33.92 -6.92
CA HIS A 701 3.30 33.72 -8.37
C HIS A 701 4.54 34.20 -9.14
N MET A 702 5.32 35.10 -8.55
CA MET A 702 6.56 35.64 -9.12
C MET A 702 7.60 35.76 -8.01
N CYS A 703 8.86 35.43 -8.31
CA CYS A 703 9.95 35.57 -7.35
C CYS A 703 10.32 37.04 -7.17
N PRO A 704 10.30 37.61 -5.95
CA PRO A 704 10.69 39.01 -5.73
C PRO A 704 12.19 39.24 -5.94
N HIS A 705 13.03 38.20 -5.89
CA HIS A 705 14.49 38.33 -6.05
C HIS A 705 14.97 38.25 -7.50
N CYS A 706 14.40 37.35 -8.32
CA CYS A 706 14.87 37.11 -9.69
C CYS A 706 13.79 37.26 -10.77
N LEU A 707 12.59 37.71 -10.37
CA LEU A 707 11.43 38.01 -11.22
C LEU A 707 10.94 36.84 -12.09
N SER A 708 11.36 35.61 -11.79
CA SER A 708 10.83 34.43 -12.49
C SER A 708 9.37 34.18 -12.10
N ILE A 709 8.54 33.83 -13.08
CA ILE A 709 7.22 33.24 -12.82
C ILE A 709 7.42 31.92 -12.09
N ILE A 710 6.67 31.72 -11.01
CA ILE A 710 6.75 30.53 -10.17
C ILE A 710 5.49 29.68 -10.39
N PRO A 711 5.64 28.42 -10.83
CA PRO A 711 4.49 27.56 -11.08
C PRO A 711 3.91 27.02 -9.75
N ARG A 712 2.73 26.41 -9.80
CA ARG A 712 2.00 25.98 -8.59
C ARG A 712 2.73 24.84 -7.86
N GLU A 713 3.48 24.01 -8.59
CA GLU A 713 4.28 22.87 -8.13
C GLU A 713 5.47 23.30 -7.26
N ALA A 714 5.82 24.59 -7.29
CA ALA A 714 6.86 25.16 -6.45
C ALA A 714 6.35 25.65 -5.09
N ARG A 715 5.07 25.43 -4.76
CA ARG A 715 4.44 25.84 -3.51
C ARG A 715 4.27 24.66 -2.57
N PHE A 716 4.62 24.88 -1.31
CA PHE A 716 4.72 23.83 -0.31
C PHE A 716 3.95 24.16 0.96
N SER A 717 3.30 23.14 1.51
CA SER A 717 2.58 23.19 2.79
C SER A 717 2.79 21.92 3.58
N LYS A 718 2.67 22.02 4.91
CA LYS A 718 2.69 20.86 5.82
C LYS A 718 1.26 20.57 6.30
N VAL A 719 0.47 19.95 5.43
CA VAL A 719 -0.92 19.57 5.73
C VAL A 719 -0.97 18.31 6.60
N PHE A 720 -0.18 17.30 6.22
CA PHE A 720 0.07 16.09 6.99
C PHE A 720 1.35 16.26 7.84
N THR A 721 2.31 15.34 7.70
CA THR A 721 3.50 15.22 8.55
C THR A 721 4.70 16.04 8.08
N VAL A 722 4.92 16.11 6.76
CA VAL A 722 6.08 16.80 6.14
C VAL A 722 5.62 17.87 5.14
N TYR A 723 6.54 18.74 4.75
CA TYR A 723 6.26 19.73 3.71
C TYR A 723 6.21 19.06 2.33
N GLU A 724 5.10 19.25 1.63
CA GLU A 724 4.84 18.67 0.32
C GLU A 724 4.35 19.72 -0.66
N GLN A 725 4.52 19.43 -1.95
CA GLN A 725 3.94 20.27 -2.98
C GLN A 725 2.43 20.28 -2.85
N ILE A 726 1.80 21.45 -2.92
CA ILE A 726 0.33 21.56 -2.79
C ILE A 726 -0.42 20.83 -3.91
N THR A 727 0.25 20.58 -5.04
CA THR A 727 -0.29 19.80 -6.18
C THR A 727 -0.26 18.29 -5.96
N ALA A 728 0.55 17.81 -5.01
CA ALA A 728 0.62 16.39 -4.63
C ALA A 728 -0.36 16.02 -3.50
N ILE A 729 -1.02 17.01 -2.90
CA ILE A 729 -1.99 16.83 -1.82
C ILE A 729 -3.39 16.69 -2.44
N PRO A 730 -4.23 15.73 -2.00
CA PRO A 730 -5.57 15.59 -2.55
C PRO A 730 -6.41 16.85 -2.36
N GLU A 731 -7.27 17.15 -3.33
CA GLU A 731 -7.96 18.44 -3.48
C GLU A 731 -8.78 18.84 -2.23
N PHE A 732 -9.45 17.89 -1.59
CA PHE A 732 -10.20 18.15 -0.36
C PHE A 732 -9.31 18.73 0.74
N TYR A 733 -8.19 18.06 1.04
CA TYR A 733 -7.29 18.46 2.12
C TYR A 733 -6.66 19.82 1.88
N ILE A 734 -6.24 20.10 0.64
CA ILE A 734 -5.66 21.41 0.33
C ILE A 734 -6.71 22.51 0.40
N THR A 735 -7.93 22.27 -0.08
CA THR A 735 -9.03 23.25 -0.01
C THR A 735 -9.40 23.55 1.44
N GLU A 736 -9.57 22.50 2.25
CA GLU A 736 -9.85 22.60 3.68
C GLU A 736 -8.71 23.35 4.40
N TYR A 737 -7.45 22.96 4.19
CA TYR A 737 -6.28 23.61 4.78
C TYR A 737 -6.15 25.10 4.43
N LEU A 738 -6.43 25.46 3.17
CA LEU A 738 -6.38 26.85 2.72
C LEU A 738 -7.55 27.69 3.30
N SER A 739 -8.67 27.05 3.63
CA SER A 739 -9.83 27.71 4.27
C SER A 739 -9.60 28.03 5.75
N ARG A 740 -8.62 27.38 6.39
CA ARG A 740 -8.26 27.63 7.80
C ARG A 740 -7.78 29.07 7.98
N LYS A 741 -8.34 29.75 8.99
CA LYS A 741 -7.79 31.02 9.48
C LYS A 741 -6.40 30.79 10.08
N ASN A 742 -5.49 31.74 9.89
CA ASN A 742 -4.25 31.79 10.66
C ASN A 742 -4.60 32.04 12.12
N ILE A 743 -4.07 31.22 13.02
CA ILE A 743 -4.27 31.41 14.46
C ILE A 743 -3.28 32.47 14.92
N TYR A 744 -3.79 33.56 15.49
CA TYR A 744 -2.97 34.65 16.01
C TYR A 744 -2.40 34.31 17.40
N PHE A 745 -1.19 34.79 17.66
CA PHE A 745 -0.46 34.63 18.92
C PHE A 745 -0.67 35.81 19.89
N SER A 746 -1.46 36.81 19.48
CA SER A 746 -1.92 37.94 20.27
C SER A 746 -3.34 37.71 20.79
N SER A 747 -3.53 37.94 22.09
CA SER A 747 -4.70 38.67 22.59
C SER A 747 -4.49 40.16 22.34
#